data_AF-A0A937R502-F1
#
_entry.id   AF-A0A937R502-F1
#
_cell.length_a   1.000
_cell.length_b   1.000
_cell.length_c   1.000
_cell.angle_alpha   90.00
_cell.angle_beta   90.00
_cell.angle_gamma   90.00
#
_symmetry.space_group_name_H-M   'P 1'
#
loop_
_entity.id
_entity.type
_entity.pdbx_description
1 polymer ?
#
loop_
_entity_poly.entity_id
_entity_poly.type
_entity_poly.pdbx_seq_one_letter_code
_entity_poly.pdbx_strand_id
1 'polypeptide(L)'
;LEHEPDLDITIFFMDMRMYGKGFDVFHERAKAGGVKFVRSRVSNIKENPETRNLALKYAAEDGSLREDTYNLVVLANGLEAPQGNSTLALATGTRLNRYGFCETSLFSPLDTSREGIFVAGAFQGPKAIPDSVIQAGGSAASAAELLTSARGTLVTEKEFPEERTDPDESPKIGVFVCHCGKNIGGVVDVHEVKKYAETLPDVVTVEDNLYSCSQDTQVLIRDTIIEHKLNRIVVAACTPRTHEPLFQDTNREAGLNKCLVEMVNIRDQCSWVHMHEKDAATRKAKDLIRMAVAKASLIEPLPEPIVKVSPKGMIIGGGLSGMTAALSLARQGFECYLIERSLELGGNLRHTYFTLEGPDPQEYLDQFIREVRNHDNIHLFSDASIEKIEGFVGNFKTVLSFGDAENRKRVEIEHGIIIIATGAKPFEPDEYLYGSHEKVLIQQTLEKKLALQEIDAGTLNHIVMIQCVGSRDETHRYCSSICCGQAIKNALKIKELNPETEVTILYRDVMTYGFNEDFYDLARDKGVMFIRYEPDQRPRVEDLDGKLRLTVRSPLMKEDLVLDPDLLVLSTAMVPHENRTLVEQLAVPLSSDQFFLESHAQLKPVDSYVDGIYLCGMAQFPKPIDERIAQAKAAASKAAILLAKGYVKTEPIVSSCNTDKCIGCGLCEYFCPYSAIRITKMGKLKKAEVISAACKGCGVCASYCPTRAIDMGRFTDDQITAQIRAFGEKH
;
A
#
# COMPACT_ATOMS: atom_id res chain seq x y z
N LEU A 1 6.08 24.35 -7.10
CA LEU A 1 5.29 24.40 -8.34
C LEU A 1 3.80 24.50 -8.07
N GLU A 2 3.14 23.53 -7.43
CA GLU A 2 1.69 23.66 -7.11
C GLU A 2 1.36 24.83 -6.15
N HIS A 3 2.21 25.05 -5.15
CA HIS A 3 2.05 26.18 -4.21
C HIS A 3 2.77 27.45 -4.64
N GLU A 4 3.85 27.30 -5.39
CA GLU A 4 4.74 28.38 -5.85
C GLU A 4 5.15 28.05 -7.29
N PRO A 5 4.41 28.55 -8.30
CA PRO A 5 4.64 28.24 -9.72
C PRO A 5 5.93 28.84 -10.27
N ASP A 6 6.38 29.96 -9.70
CA ASP A 6 7.51 30.74 -10.19
C ASP A 6 8.87 30.26 -9.67
N LEU A 7 8.91 29.17 -8.89
CA LEU A 7 10.16 28.58 -8.41
C LEU A 7 10.92 27.86 -9.54
N ASP A 8 12.13 28.33 -9.82
CA ASP A 8 13.12 27.59 -10.64
C ASP A 8 13.86 26.58 -9.76
N ILE A 9 13.64 25.29 -10.04
CA ILE A 9 14.22 24.18 -9.25
C ILE A 9 15.20 23.41 -10.13
N THR A 10 16.45 23.30 -9.66
CA THR A 10 17.46 22.44 -10.26
C THR A 10 17.90 21.36 -9.28
N ILE A 11 17.82 20.10 -9.68
CA ILE A 11 18.27 18.93 -8.92
C ILE A 11 19.57 18.43 -9.56
N PHE A 12 20.67 18.56 -8.81
CA PHE A 12 21.96 17.99 -9.18
C PHE A 12 22.08 16.56 -8.65
N PHE A 13 22.48 15.62 -9.49
CA PHE A 13 22.63 14.21 -9.12
C PHE A 13 23.80 13.55 -9.83
N MET A 14 24.44 12.55 -9.23
CA MET A 14 25.45 11.73 -9.94
C MET A 14 24.81 10.51 -10.60
N ASP A 15 23.82 9.95 -9.90
CA ASP A 15 23.16 8.70 -10.20
C ASP A 15 21.74 8.78 -9.64
N MET A 16 20.76 8.37 -10.45
CA MET A 16 19.35 8.45 -10.06
C MET A 16 18.84 7.04 -9.71
N ARG A 17 18.51 6.82 -8.43
CA ARG A 17 18.04 5.54 -7.90
C ARG A 17 16.53 5.60 -7.57
N MET A 18 15.69 5.61 -8.61
CA MET A 18 14.23 5.68 -8.49
C MET A 18 13.60 4.29 -8.46
N TYR A 19 13.88 3.53 -7.41
CA TYR A 19 13.34 2.18 -7.26
C TYR A 19 11.91 2.22 -6.71
N GLY A 20 11.06 1.29 -7.16
CA GLY A 20 9.69 1.15 -6.69
C GLY A 20 8.62 1.77 -7.59
N LYS A 21 7.36 1.48 -7.24
CA LYS A 21 6.18 1.79 -8.05
C LYS A 21 5.93 3.30 -8.13
N GLY A 22 5.81 3.82 -9.36
CA GLY A 22 5.39 5.21 -9.62
C GLY A 22 6.48 6.28 -9.57
N PHE A 23 7.73 5.96 -9.18
CA PHE A 23 8.79 6.96 -9.06
C PHE A 23 9.33 7.48 -10.40
N ASP A 24 9.49 6.64 -11.42
CA ASP A 24 9.85 7.11 -12.78
C ASP A 24 8.80 8.08 -13.33
N VAL A 25 7.51 7.76 -13.19
CA VAL A 25 6.42 8.63 -13.62
C VAL A 25 6.42 9.95 -12.85
N PHE A 26 6.71 9.91 -11.55
CA PHE A 26 6.86 11.11 -10.73
C PHE A 26 8.00 12.01 -11.24
N HIS A 27 9.14 11.42 -11.59
CA HIS A 27 10.28 12.15 -12.17
C HIS A 27 9.95 12.79 -13.52
N GLU A 28 9.35 12.04 -14.44
CA GLU A 28 8.94 12.60 -15.73
C GLU A 28 7.93 13.73 -15.59
N ARG A 29 6.98 13.61 -14.65
CA ARG A 29 6.04 14.69 -14.32
C ARG A 29 6.75 15.91 -13.74
N ALA A 30 7.72 15.73 -12.85
CA ALA A 30 8.50 16.83 -12.28
C ALA A 30 9.28 17.57 -13.38
N LYS A 31 9.91 16.81 -14.30
CA LYS A 31 10.62 17.37 -15.46
C LYS A 31 9.68 18.13 -16.40
N ALA A 32 8.51 17.57 -16.71
CA ALA A 32 7.47 18.24 -17.50
C ALA A 32 6.93 19.50 -16.81
N GLY A 33 6.95 19.55 -15.47
CA GLY A 33 6.64 20.73 -14.67
C GLY A 33 7.73 21.80 -14.64
N GLY A 34 8.87 21.60 -15.31
CA GLY A 34 9.95 22.58 -15.40
C GLY A 34 11.10 22.37 -14.40
N VAL A 35 11.07 21.30 -13.59
CA VAL A 35 12.22 20.96 -12.74
C VAL A 35 13.39 20.50 -13.61
N LYS A 36 14.54 21.15 -13.46
CA LYS A 36 15.77 20.80 -14.18
C LYS A 36 16.51 19.71 -13.43
N PHE A 37 16.91 18.67 -14.14
CA PHE A 37 17.75 17.59 -13.60
C PHE A 37 19.11 17.67 -14.28
N VAL A 38 20.16 17.91 -13.50
CA VAL A 38 21.52 18.07 -14.01
C VAL A 38 22.37 16.95 -13.45
N ARG A 39 22.77 16.01 -14.32
CA ARG A 39 23.68 14.94 -13.90
C ARG A 39 25.09 15.51 -13.75
N SER A 40 25.53 15.74 -12.53
CA SER A 40 26.86 16.25 -12.25
C SER A 40 27.26 16.02 -10.80
N ARG A 41 28.58 15.92 -10.59
CA ARG A 41 29.18 16.11 -9.27
C ARG A 41 29.48 17.60 -9.09
N VAL A 42 28.73 18.25 -8.22
CA VAL A 42 29.00 19.64 -7.82
C VAL A 42 30.35 19.68 -7.09
N SER A 43 31.25 20.54 -7.57
CA SER A 43 32.63 20.63 -7.08
C SER A 43 32.77 21.56 -5.87
N ASN A 44 32.02 22.67 -5.86
CA ASN A 44 32.06 23.68 -4.79
C ASN A 44 30.82 24.58 -4.83
N ILE A 45 30.45 25.11 -3.66
CA ILE A 45 29.42 26.14 -3.46
C ILE A 45 30.10 27.37 -2.85
N LYS A 46 29.93 28.55 -3.45
CA LYS A 46 30.47 29.81 -2.93
C LYS A 46 29.36 30.84 -2.77
N GLU A 47 29.27 31.46 -1.59
CA GLU A 47 28.36 32.58 -1.37
C GLU A 47 28.97 33.87 -1.92
N ASN A 48 28.17 34.64 -2.68
CA ASN A 48 28.53 35.99 -3.10
C ASN A 48 28.33 36.96 -1.91
N PRO A 49 29.36 37.72 -1.50
CA PRO A 49 29.28 38.57 -0.31
C PRO A 49 28.31 39.75 -0.44
N GLU A 50 28.01 40.21 -1.67
CA GLU A 50 27.11 41.34 -1.93
C GLU A 50 25.65 40.87 -2.06
N THR A 51 25.41 39.83 -2.87
CA THR A 51 24.04 39.39 -3.18
C THR A 51 23.52 38.30 -2.26
N ARG A 52 24.40 37.66 -1.46
CA ARG A 52 24.09 36.46 -0.65
C ARG A 52 23.66 35.23 -1.44
N ASN A 53 23.72 35.29 -2.78
CA ASN A 53 23.40 34.14 -3.62
C ASN A 53 24.56 33.13 -3.63
N LEU A 54 24.22 31.87 -3.92
CA LEU A 54 25.10 30.72 -3.89
C LEU A 54 25.48 30.31 -5.32
N ALA A 55 26.75 30.45 -5.68
CA ALA A 55 27.31 30.01 -6.96
C ALA A 55 27.80 28.55 -6.88
N LEU A 56 27.31 27.70 -7.78
CA LEU A 56 27.61 26.27 -7.87
C LEU A 56 28.47 26.02 -9.08
N LYS A 57 29.68 25.50 -8.87
CA LYS A 57 30.56 25.03 -9.95
C LYS A 57 30.40 23.53 -10.16
N TYR A 58 30.11 23.11 -11.38
CA TYR A 58 29.87 21.71 -11.71
C TYR A 58 30.31 21.39 -13.15
N ALA A 59 30.56 20.11 -13.43
CA ALA A 59 30.88 19.65 -14.79
C ALA A 59 29.58 19.26 -15.52
N ALA A 60 29.30 19.85 -16.67
CA ALA A 60 28.21 19.40 -17.53
C ALA A 60 28.50 18.01 -18.12
N GLU A 61 27.48 17.36 -18.66
CA GLU A 61 27.60 16.00 -19.22
C GLU A 61 28.59 15.90 -20.39
N ASP A 62 28.84 17.01 -21.09
CA ASP A 62 29.84 17.10 -22.15
C ASP A 62 31.27 17.40 -21.65
N GLY A 63 31.47 17.37 -20.32
CA GLY A 63 32.75 17.65 -19.67
C GLY A 63 33.06 19.15 -19.51
N SER A 64 32.22 20.06 -20.02
CA SER A 64 32.45 21.50 -19.84
C SER A 64 32.19 21.94 -18.40
N LEU A 65 33.02 22.86 -17.88
CA LEU A 65 32.81 23.44 -16.56
C LEU A 65 31.74 24.55 -16.64
N ARG A 66 30.73 24.47 -15.77
CA ARG A 66 29.66 25.48 -15.65
C ARG A 66 29.60 26.06 -14.24
N GLU A 67 29.06 27.27 -14.16
CA GLU A 67 28.75 27.96 -12.91
C GLU A 67 27.35 28.56 -13.01
N ASP A 68 26.45 28.13 -12.11
CA ASP A 68 25.09 28.67 -11.99
C ASP A 68 24.88 29.26 -10.59
N THR A 69 24.01 30.26 -10.47
CA THR A 69 23.75 30.96 -9.20
C THR A 69 22.33 30.71 -8.71
N TYR A 70 22.17 30.42 -7.42
CA TYR A 70 20.90 30.08 -6.76
C TYR A 70 20.72 30.89 -5.47
N ASN A 71 19.48 31.21 -5.10
CA ASN A 71 19.18 31.90 -3.84
C ASN A 71 19.12 30.94 -2.63
N LEU A 72 18.95 29.64 -2.89
CA LEU A 72 18.90 28.58 -1.89
C LEU A 72 19.53 27.31 -2.46
N VAL A 73 20.35 26.64 -1.65
CA VAL A 73 20.85 25.30 -1.94
C VAL A 73 20.46 24.39 -0.80
N VAL A 74 19.78 23.29 -1.13
CA VAL A 74 19.42 22.24 -0.18
C VAL A 74 20.36 21.06 -0.43
N LEU A 75 21.15 20.68 0.58
CA LEU A 75 22.00 19.51 0.51
C LEU A 75 21.18 18.25 0.80
N ALA A 76 21.16 17.32 -0.14
CA ALA A 76 20.62 15.98 0.09
C ALA A 76 21.64 15.17 0.91
N ASN A 77 21.43 15.10 2.23
CA ASN A 77 22.32 14.37 3.14
C ASN A 77 22.00 12.88 3.13
N GLY A 78 23.04 12.05 3.08
CA GLY A 78 22.92 10.60 3.26
C GLY A 78 22.46 10.23 4.67
N LEU A 79 21.88 9.04 4.82
CA LEU A 79 21.50 8.48 6.11
C LEU A 79 22.60 7.55 6.61
N GLU A 80 23.06 7.78 7.84
CA GLU A 80 24.02 6.93 8.55
C GLU A 80 23.35 6.18 9.70
N ALA A 81 23.95 5.07 10.12
CA ALA A 81 23.49 4.36 11.30
C ALA A 81 23.59 5.26 12.55
N PRO A 82 22.51 5.42 13.34
CA PRO A 82 22.56 6.17 14.58
C PRO A 82 23.62 5.61 15.54
N GLN A 83 24.32 6.49 16.27
CA GLN A 83 25.34 6.08 17.25
C GLN A 83 24.80 5.08 18.29
N GLY A 84 23.51 5.20 18.65
CA GLY A 84 22.82 4.31 19.58
C GLY A 84 22.58 2.89 19.07
N ASN A 85 22.76 2.60 17.77
CA ASN A 85 22.56 1.26 17.20
C ASN A 85 23.46 0.22 17.88
N SER A 86 24.71 0.56 18.19
CA SER A 86 25.65 -0.32 18.90
C SER A 86 25.15 -0.71 20.29
N THR A 87 24.59 0.26 21.02
CA THR A 87 24.02 0.05 22.36
C THR A 87 22.75 -0.79 22.28
N LEU A 88 21.87 -0.51 21.31
CA LEU A 88 20.66 -1.29 21.07
C LEU A 88 21.00 -2.73 20.68
N ALA A 89 21.99 -2.93 19.81
CA ALA A 89 22.47 -4.25 19.41
C ALA A 89 23.00 -5.05 20.59
N LEU A 90 23.81 -4.42 21.46
CA LEU A 90 24.29 -5.04 22.69
C LEU A 90 23.14 -5.41 23.65
N ALA A 91 22.20 -4.49 23.87
CA ALA A 91 21.06 -4.71 24.77
C ALA A 91 20.13 -5.83 24.28
N THR A 92 19.93 -5.92 22.96
CA THR A 92 19.11 -6.95 22.33
C THR A 92 19.89 -8.23 22.04
N GLY A 93 21.22 -8.23 22.11
CA GLY A 93 22.05 -9.37 21.69
C GLY A 93 21.99 -9.65 20.19
N THR A 94 21.81 -8.61 19.38
CA THR A 94 21.76 -8.69 17.91
C THR A 94 23.09 -8.24 17.29
N ARG A 95 23.37 -8.66 16.05
CA ARG A 95 24.56 -8.26 15.29
C ARG A 95 24.23 -7.09 14.35
N LEU A 96 25.25 -6.26 14.13
CA LEU A 96 25.22 -5.20 13.14
C LEU A 96 26.08 -5.59 11.93
N ASN A 97 25.67 -5.16 10.75
CA ASN A 97 26.47 -5.24 9.53
C ASN A 97 27.62 -4.22 9.56
N ARG A 98 28.46 -4.22 8.51
CA ARG A 98 29.63 -3.33 8.41
C ARG A 98 29.28 -1.82 8.41
N TYR A 99 28.03 -1.48 8.17
CA TYR A 99 27.50 -0.10 8.16
C TYR A 99 26.86 0.32 9.49
N GLY A 100 26.83 -0.57 10.50
CA GLY A 100 26.22 -0.28 11.79
C GLY A 100 24.69 -0.42 11.83
N PHE A 101 24.09 -1.03 10.80
CA PHE A 101 22.67 -1.39 10.78
C PHE A 101 22.47 -2.85 11.17
N CYS A 102 21.25 -3.25 11.55
CA CYS A 102 20.93 -4.63 11.91
C CYS A 102 21.34 -5.60 10.79
N GLU A 103 22.08 -6.65 11.14
CA GLU A 103 22.39 -7.74 10.22
C GLU A 103 21.17 -8.66 10.05
N THR A 104 20.82 -8.96 8.79
CA THR A 104 19.76 -9.89 8.39
C THR A 104 20.23 -10.74 7.21
N SER A 105 19.43 -11.73 6.79
CA SER A 105 19.73 -12.56 5.62
C SER A 105 18.70 -12.39 4.50
N LEU A 106 19.05 -12.78 3.27
CA LEU A 106 18.21 -12.64 2.08
C LEU A 106 16.84 -13.34 2.22
N PHE A 107 16.83 -14.56 2.74
CA PHE A 107 15.62 -15.38 2.88
C PHE A 107 14.90 -15.22 4.23
N SER A 108 15.53 -14.54 5.20
CA SER A 108 14.95 -14.15 6.48
C SER A 108 15.14 -12.64 6.72
N PRO A 109 14.53 -11.77 5.89
CA PRO A 109 14.80 -10.34 5.90
C PRO A 109 14.17 -9.59 7.07
N LEU A 110 13.50 -10.27 7.99
CA LEU A 110 12.86 -9.70 9.18
C LEU A 110 13.43 -10.27 10.48
N ASP A 111 14.22 -11.34 10.38
CA ASP A 111 14.84 -11.99 11.52
C ASP A 111 16.16 -11.30 11.81
N THR A 112 16.41 -11.05 13.09
CA THR A 112 17.73 -10.62 13.53
C THR A 112 18.63 -11.84 13.73
N SER A 113 19.89 -11.61 14.07
CA SER A 113 20.79 -12.68 14.49
C SER A 113 20.40 -13.38 15.79
N ARG A 114 19.35 -12.92 16.50
CA ARG A 114 18.85 -13.52 17.74
C ARG A 114 17.41 -13.98 17.55
N GLU A 115 17.18 -15.26 17.82
CA GLU A 115 15.86 -15.87 17.77
C GLU A 115 14.86 -15.14 18.69
N GLY A 116 13.63 -14.96 18.19
CA GLY A 116 12.56 -14.26 18.89
C GLY A 116 12.66 -12.72 18.85
N ILE A 117 13.72 -12.16 18.25
CA ILE A 117 13.84 -10.72 18.01
C ILE A 117 13.76 -10.46 16.50
N PHE A 118 12.78 -9.65 16.12
CA PHE A 118 12.52 -9.24 14.74
C PHE A 118 12.83 -7.75 14.55
N VAL A 119 13.04 -7.36 13.31
CA VAL A 119 13.44 -6.00 12.95
C VAL A 119 12.63 -5.44 11.78
N ALA A 120 12.33 -4.15 11.86
CA ALA A 120 11.66 -3.40 10.81
C ALA A 120 12.19 -1.98 10.67
N GLY A 121 12.04 -1.41 9.48
CA GLY A 121 12.30 0.00 9.20
C GLY A 121 13.78 0.36 9.22
N ALA A 122 14.06 1.60 9.59
CA ALA A 122 15.37 2.22 9.40
C ALA A 122 16.54 1.59 10.20
N PHE A 123 16.25 0.69 11.16
CA PHE A 123 17.31 -0.04 11.86
C PHE A 123 18.02 -1.06 10.95
N GLN A 124 17.40 -1.50 9.86
CA GLN A 124 18.05 -2.32 8.83
C GLN A 124 18.83 -1.51 7.78
N GLY A 125 18.64 -0.20 7.72
CA GLY A 125 19.21 0.65 6.68
C GLY A 125 18.21 1.71 6.18
N PRO A 126 18.63 2.59 5.27
CA PRO A 126 17.72 3.54 4.62
C PRO A 126 16.54 2.83 3.94
N LYS A 127 15.31 3.29 4.21
CA LYS A 127 14.08 2.67 3.70
C LYS A 127 13.05 3.71 3.32
N ALA A 128 12.21 3.38 2.34
CA ALA A 128 11.02 4.17 2.07
C ALA A 128 9.96 3.93 3.17
N ILE A 129 9.00 4.86 3.28
CA ILE A 129 7.84 4.72 4.17
C ILE A 129 7.07 3.40 3.91
N PRO A 130 6.68 3.05 2.67
CA PRO A 130 5.98 1.79 2.41
C PRO A 130 6.76 0.56 2.86
N ASP A 131 8.07 0.52 2.61
CA ASP A 131 8.92 -0.62 3.00
C ASP A 131 8.95 -0.77 4.52
N SER A 132 9.02 0.34 5.25
CA SER A 132 8.98 0.35 6.71
C SER A 132 7.66 -0.19 7.26
N VAL A 133 6.54 0.21 6.64
CA VAL A 133 5.19 -0.28 6.98
C VAL A 133 5.06 -1.78 6.68
N ILE A 134 5.58 -2.23 5.53
CA ILE A 134 5.64 -3.64 5.15
C ILE A 134 6.44 -4.44 6.18
N GLN A 135 7.67 -4.02 6.49
CA GLN A 135 8.53 -4.74 7.41
C GLN A 135 7.94 -4.78 8.83
N ALA A 136 7.26 -3.72 9.27
CA ALA A 136 6.55 -3.71 10.54
C ALA A 136 5.44 -4.77 10.56
N GLY A 137 4.62 -4.84 9.50
CA GLY A 137 3.61 -5.89 9.33
C GLY A 137 4.20 -7.30 9.28
N GLY A 138 5.31 -7.48 8.56
CA GLY A 138 5.99 -8.76 8.46
C GLY A 138 6.63 -9.21 9.78
N SER A 139 7.23 -8.28 10.53
CA SER A 139 7.77 -8.56 11.87
C SER A 139 6.66 -8.93 12.85
N ALA A 140 5.51 -8.25 12.76
CA ALA A 140 4.33 -8.60 13.55
C ALA A 140 3.79 -10.00 13.21
N ALA A 141 3.77 -10.39 11.92
CA ALA A 141 3.47 -11.78 11.54
C ALA A 141 4.45 -12.77 12.15
N SER A 142 5.76 -12.51 12.08
CA SER A 142 6.78 -13.43 12.61
C SER A 142 6.69 -13.57 14.13
N ALA A 143 6.38 -12.50 14.86
CA ALA A 143 6.05 -12.58 16.28
C ALA A 143 4.75 -13.36 16.55
N ALA A 144 3.71 -13.14 15.73
CA ALA A 144 2.45 -13.85 15.86
C ALA A 144 2.57 -15.37 15.59
N GLU A 145 3.46 -15.78 14.68
CA GLU A 145 3.80 -17.20 14.41
C GLU A 145 4.31 -17.89 15.69
N LEU A 146 5.15 -17.22 16.48
CA LEU A 146 5.67 -17.75 17.76
C LEU A 146 4.61 -17.77 18.87
N LEU A 147 3.65 -16.84 18.83
CA LEU A 147 2.65 -16.64 19.88
C LEU A 147 1.31 -17.33 19.61
N THR A 148 1.23 -18.20 18.60
CA THR A 148 0.00 -18.89 18.20
C THR A 148 -0.71 -19.58 19.37
N SER A 149 0.02 -20.31 20.21
CA SER A 149 -0.54 -21.04 21.36
C SER A 149 -1.05 -20.15 22.50
N ALA A 150 -0.57 -18.90 22.58
CA ALA A 150 -0.95 -17.94 23.61
C ALA A 150 -1.96 -16.89 23.13
N ARG A 151 -2.45 -16.99 21.87
CA ARG A 151 -3.36 -16.01 21.29
C ARG A 151 -4.63 -15.85 22.14
N GLY A 152 -4.98 -14.61 22.46
CA GLY A 152 -6.18 -14.28 23.23
C GLY A 152 -6.04 -14.41 24.74
N THR A 153 -5.00 -15.08 25.26
CA THR A 153 -4.89 -15.41 26.70
C THR A 153 -4.72 -14.20 27.63
N LEU A 154 -4.23 -13.06 27.11
CA LEU A 154 -4.05 -11.81 27.85
C LEU A 154 -4.90 -10.65 27.28
N VAL A 155 -5.90 -10.94 26.45
CA VAL A 155 -6.80 -9.91 25.92
C VAL A 155 -7.79 -9.52 27.02
N THR A 156 -7.81 -8.24 27.37
CA THR A 156 -8.84 -7.67 28.24
C THR A 156 -9.86 -6.95 27.36
N GLU A 157 -11.09 -7.46 27.33
CA GLU A 157 -12.19 -6.78 26.63
C GLU A 157 -12.74 -5.65 27.49
N LYS A 158 -13.00 -4.50 26.86
CA LYS A 158 -13.67 -3.39 27.52
C LYS A 158 -15.15 -3.70 27.61
N GLU A 159 -15.66 -3.89 28.83
CA GLU A 159 -17.08 -4.07 29.09
C GLU A 159 -17.79 -2.72 29.06
N PHE A 160 -18.96 -2.71 28.42
CA PHE A 160 -19.84 -1.55 28.37
C PHE A 160 -21.16 -1.92 29.07
N PRO A 161 -21.84 -0.97 29.73
CA PRO A 161 -23.17 -1.19 30.26
C PRO A 161 -24.17 -1.56 29.16
N GLU A 162 -25.29 -2.20 29.54
CA GLU A 162 -26.38 -2.49 28.59
C GLU A 162 -26.91 -1.21 27.94
N GLU A 163 -27.17 -1.29 26.63
CA GLU A 163 -27.71 -0.19 25.86
C GLU A 163 -29.15 0.11 26.30
N ARG A 164 -29.44 1.38 26.58
CA ARG A 164 -30.80 1.88 26.82
C ARG A 164 -31.57 1.90 25.50
N THR A 165 -32.53 0.99 25.34
CA THR A 165 -33.30 0.80 24.10
C THR A 165 -34.77 1.16 24.26
N ASP A 166 -35.10 2.41 24.61
CA ASP A 166 -36.49 2.89 24.53
C ASP A 166 -36.71 3.64 23.20
N PRO A 167 -37.33 3.01 22.19
CA PRO A 167 -37.56 3.62 20.89
C PRO A 167 -38.64 4.71 20.91
N ASP A 168 -39.48 4.76 21.94
CA ASP A 168 -40.59 5.71 22.06
C ASP A 168 -40.24 6.93 22.95
N GLU A 169 -38.99 7.00 23.45
CA GLU A 169 -38.53 8.13 24.26
C GLU A 169 -38.33 9.38 23.39
N SER A 170 -39.02 10.47 23.75
CA SER A 170 -38.84 11.77 23.11
C SER A 170 -37.36 12.22 23.16
N PRO A 171 -36.84 12.93 22.15
CA PRO A 171 -35.45 13.37 22.16
C PRO A 171 -35.09 14.19 23.41
N LYS A 172 -33.96 13.85 24.02
CA LYS A 172 -33.35 14.53 25.16
C LYS A 172 -31.88 14.73 24.86
N ILE A 173 -31.57 15.92 24.35
CA ILE A 173 -30.27 16.25 23.77
C ILE A 173 -29.41 16.96 24.82
N GLY A 174 -28.20 16.47 25.03
CA GLY A 174 -27.15 17.23 25.72
C GLY A 174 -26.21 17.88 24.72
N VAL A 175 -25.96 19.18 24.85
CA VAL A 175 -25.03 19.90 23.97
C VAL A 175 -23.75 20.24 24.73
N PHE A 176 -22.60 19.80 24.22
CA PHE A 176 -21.29 20.04 24.83
C PHE A 176 -20.44 20.93 23.93
N VAL A 177 -20.18 22.17 24.35
CA VAL A 177 -19.44 23.17 23.56
C VAL A 177 -17.99 23.26 24.05
N CYS A 178 -17.03 22.99 23.18
CA CYS A 178 -15.62 22.99 23.53
C CYS A 178 -14.97 24.35 23.32
N HIS A 179 -14.17 24.82 24.28
CA HIS A 179 -13.29 25.99 24.09
C HIS A 179 -12.00 25.64 23.33
N CYS A 180 -11.52 24.40 23.45
CA CYS A 180 -10.25 23.93 22.91
C CYS A 180 -9.09 24.89 23.27
N GLY A 181 -9.07 25.33 24.54
CA GLY A 181 -8.23 26.43 24.99
C GLY A 181 -8.58 27.73 24.26
N LYS A 182 -7.61 28.32 23.54
CA LYS A 182 -7.83 29.53 22.74
C LYS A 182 -8.21 29.24 21.28
N ASN A 183 -8.21 27.98 20.86
CA ASN A 183 -8.47 27.64 19.46
C ASN A 183 -9.91 27.92 19.04
N ILE A 184 -10.89 27.65 19.90
CA ILE A 184 -12.30 28.01 19.67
C ILE A 184 -12.63 29.25 20.50
N GLY A 185 -12.40 29.18 21.82
CA GLY A 185 -12.76 30.26 22.76
C GLY A 185 -12.01 31.59 22.55
N GLY A 186 -10.95 31.61 21.73
CA GLY A 186 -10.28 32.86 21.35
C GLY A 186 -11.00 33.66 20.26
N VAL A 187 -11.91 33.02 19.51
CA VAL A 187 -12.59 33.58 18.34
C VAL A 187 -14.11 33.52 18.49
N VAL A 188 -14.65 32.37 18.88
CA VAL A 188 -16.08 32.14 19.11
C VAL A 188 -16.40 32.43 20.57
N ASP A 189 -17.44 33.22 20.83
CA ASP A 189 -17.97 33.39 22.20
C ASP A 189 -18.73 32.13 22.61
N VAL A 190 -18.01 31.22 23.27
CA VAL A 190 -18.55 29.92 23.70
C VAL A 190 -19.66 30.08 24.74
N HIS A 191 -19.62 31.11 25.59
CA HIS A 191 -20.67 31.34 26.57
C HIS A 191 -21.97 31.84 25.91
N GLU A 192 -21.85 32.69 24.89
CA GLU A 192 -23.00 33.12 24.10
C GLU A 192 -23.60 31.96 23.29
N VAL A 193 -22.74 31.09 22.74
CA VAL A 193 -23.16 29.86 22.03
C VAL A 193 -23.87 28.90 22.97
N LYS A 194 -23.36 28.71 24.20
CA LYS A 194 -24.01 27.89 25.24
C LYS A 194 -25.42 28.37 25.52
N LYS A 195 -25.58 29.66 25.87
CA LYS A 195 -26.89 30.27 26.15
C LYS A 195 -27.87 30.12 25.00
N TYR A 196 -27.37 30.19 23.76
CA TYR A 196 -28.20 29.97 22.59
C TYR A 196 -28.61 28.50 22.43
N ALA A 197 -27.70 27.55 22.65
CA ALA A 197 -28.01 26.14 22.55
C ALA A 197 -29.07 25.71 23.59
N GLU A 198 -29.10 26.35 24.77
CA GLU A 198 -30.11 26.12 25.81
C GLU A 198 -31.54 26.47 25.36
N THR A 199 -31.71 27.30 24.32
CA THR A 199 -33.04 27.68 23.80
C THR A 199 -33.54 26.76 22.69
N LEU A 200 -32.73 25.78 22.25
CA LEU A 200 -33.08 24.93 21.13
C LEU A 200 -34.07 23.82 21.55
N PRO A 201 -34.96 23.38 20.64
CA PRO A 201 -35.87 22.27 20.92
C PRO A 201 -35.14 21.00 21.38
N ASP A 202 -35.76 20.25 22.29
CA ASP A 202 -35.28 18.97 22.83
C ASP A 202 -33.93 19.02 23.59
N VAL A 203 -33.30 20.19 23.71
CA VAL A 203 -32.08 20.38 24.50
C VAL A 203 -32.42 20.44 25.98
N VAL A 204 -31.91 19.48 26.75
CA VAL A 204 -32.16 19.34 28.19
C VAL A 204 -31.06 19.97 29.02
N THR A 205 -29.82 19.88 28.56
CA THR A 205 -28.66 20.44 29.24
C THR A 205 -27.61 20.89 28.23
N VAL A 206 -26.87 21.95 28.58
CA VAL A 206 -25.75 22.45 27.80
C VAL A 206 -24.57 22.69 28.71
N GLU A 207 -23.42 22.15 28.34
CA GLU A 207 -22.18 22.35 29.06
C GLU A 207 -21.12 22.94 28.16
N ASP A 208 -20.27 23.82 28.71
CA ASP A 208 -19.10 24.33 28.03
C ASP A 208 -17.82 23.88 28.73
N ASN A 209 -16.93 23.24 27.97
CA ASN A 209 -15.77 22.56 28.51
C ASN A 209 -14.48 23.12 27.91
N LEU A 210 -13.43 23.22 28.73
CA LEU A 210 -12.14 23.73 28.24
C LEU A 210 -11.57 22.81 27.14
N TYR A 211 -11.63 21.49 27.36
CA TYR A 211 -11.20 20.45 26.43
C TYR A 211 -12.13 19.24 26.49
N SER A 212 -13.15 19.18 25.62
CA SER A 212 -14.12 18.06 25.61
C SER A 212 -13.51 16.68 25.35
N CYS A 213 -12.32 16.60 24.76
CA CYS A 213 -11.60 15.34 24.54
C CYS A 213 -10.72 14.90 25.71
N SER A 214 -10.60 15.70 26.78
CA SER A 214 -9.81 15.31 27.95
C SER A 214 -10.50 14.21 28.75
N GLN A 215 -9.73 13.33 29.38
CA GLN A 215 -10.24 12.18 30.13
C GLN A 215 -11.27 12.60 31.20
N ASP A 216 -10.98 13.68 31.94
CA ASP A 216 -11.88 14.18 32.99
C ASP A 216 -13.20 14.68 32.40
N THR A 217 -13.17 15.33 31.23
CA THR A 217 -14.40 15.76 30.56
C THR A 217 -15.17 14.61 29.91
N GLN A 218 -14.50 13.54 29.47
CA GLN A 218 -15.18 12.33 28.99
C GLN A 218 -16.00 11.69 30.11
N VAL A 219 -15.43 11.61 31.31
CA VAL A 219 -16.13 11.17 32.53
C VAL A 219 -17.31 12.09 32.84
N LEU A 220 -17.11 13.42 32.79
CA LEU A 220 -18.19 14.39 32.99
C LEU A 220 -19.34 14.16 31.99
N ILE A 221 -19.04 14.06 30.68
CA ILE A 221 -20.05 13.86 29.64
C ILE A 221 -20.83 12.57 29.91
N ARG A 222 -20.14 11.47 30.23
CA ARG A 222 -20.77 10.19 30.58
C ARG A 222 -21.73 10.36 31.77
N ASP A 223 -21.27 11.01 32.84
CA ASP A 223 -22.06 11.19 34.05
C ASP A 223 -23.27 12.11 33.80
N THR A 224 -23.10 13.18 33.01
CA THR A 224 -24.21 14.05 32.55
C THR A 224 -25.25 13.29 31.72
N ILE A 225 -24.81 12.38 30.83
CA ILE A 225 -25.73 11.51 30.07
C ILE A 225 -26.61 10.70 31.01
N ILE A 226 -26.01 10.11 32.04
CA ILE A 226 -26.70 9.26 33.02
C ILE A 226 -27.64 10.11 33.89
N GLU A 227 -27.13 11.20 34.48
CA GLU A 227 -27.85 12.06 35.41
C GLU A 227 -29.10 12.69 34.77
N HIS A 228 -28.94 13.29 33.59
CA HIS A 228 -30.03 13.96 32.89
C HIS A 228 -30.85 13.01 32.00
N LYS A 229 -30.52 11.70 32.02
CA LYS A 229 -31.15 10.67 31.18
C LYS A 229 -31.17 11.05 29.70
N LEU A 230 -30.09 11.68 29.23
CA LEU A 230 -29.95 12.05 27.84
C LEU A 230 -30.05 10.80 26.97
N ASN A 231 -30.62 10.95 25.77
CA ASN A 231 -30.67 9.89 24.78
C ASN A 231 -29.99 10.29 23.46
N ARG A 232 -29.55 11.54 23.33
CA ARG A 232 -28.73 12.04 22.22
C ARG A 232 -27.70 13.02 22.76
N ILE A 233 -26.53 13.09 22.15
CA ILE A 233 -25.55 14.14 22.45
C ILE A 233 -25.09 14.87 21.19
N VAL A 234 -24.83 16.17 21.34
CA VAL A 234 -24.23 17.02 20.31
C VAL A 234 -22.93 17.58 20.88
N VAL A 235 -21.82 17.37 20.18
CA VAL A 235 -20.51 17.87 20.63
C VAL A 235 -19.98 18.89 19.65
N ALA A 236 -20.00 20.16 20.05
CA ALA A 236 -19.50 21.27 19.24
C ALA A 236 -18.03 21.54 19.54
N ALA A 237 -17.14 21.05 18.68
CA ALA A 237 -15.71 21.07 18.91
C ALA A 237 -14.91 21.07 17.58
N CYS A 238 -14.04 20.08 17.42
CA CYS A 238 -13.15 19.89 16.27
C CYS A 238 -13.76 18.97 15.21
N THR A 239 -12.94 18.49 14.26
CA THR A 239 -13.38 17.62 13.18
C THR A 239 -13.83 16.22 13.66
N PRO A 240 -14.99 15.71 13.19
CA PRO A 240 -15.46 14.37 13.50
C PRO A 240 -14.50 13.27 13.03
N ARG A 241 -13.72 13.54 11.98
CA ARG A 241 -12.73 12.58 11.41
C ARG A 241 -11.72 12.06 12.43
N THR A 242 -11.50 12.79 13.52
CA THR A 242 -10.48 12.46 14.52
C THR A 242 -11.09 12.02 15.85
N HIS A 243 -12.14 12.71 16.32
CA HIS A 243 -12.63 12.54 17.68
C HIS A 243 -14.06 11.99 17.77
N GLU A 244 -14.77 11.77 16.66
CA GLU A 244 -16.10 11.15 16.75
C GLU A 244 -16.06 9.76 17.40
N PRO A 245 -15.09 8.87 17.07
CA PRO A 245 -14.98 7.58 17.75
C PRO A 245 -14.79 7.67 19.27
N LEU A 246 -14.14 8.74 19.75
CA LEU A 246 -13.97 8.98 21.19
C LEU A 246 -15.33 9.22 21.86
N PHE A 247 -16.15 10.12 21.30
CA PHE A 247 -17.48 10.43 21.84
C PHE A 247 -18.49 9.29 21.65
N GLN A 248 -18.32 8.49 20.59
CA GLN A 248 -19.05 7.23 20.41
C GLN A 248 -18.76 6.25 21.54
N ASP A 249 -17.51 6.11 21.98
CA ASP A 249 -17.15 5.28 23.12
C ASP A 249 -17.68 5.86 24.45
N THR A 250 -17.69 7.19 24.64
CA THR A 250 -18.34 7.83 25.81
C THR A 250 -19.81 7.48 25.89
N ASN A 251 -20.53 7.53 24.77
CA ASN A 251 -21.94 7.14 24.70
C ASN A 251 -22.12 5.70 25.16
N ARG A 252 -21.28 4.79 24.66
CA ARG A 252 -21.34 3.37 25.04
C ARG A 252 -21.05 3.18 26.53
N GLU A 253 -20.09 3.91 27.09
CA GLU A 253 -19.80 3.91 28.54
C GLU A 253 -20.97 4.42 29.39
N ALA A 254 -21.84 5.25 28.81
CA ALA A 254 -23.05 5.76 29.45
C ALA A 254 -24.30 4.88 29.18
N GLY A 255 -24.15 3.78 28.44
CA GLY A 255 -25.26 2.90 28.05
C GLY A 255 -26.11 3.47 26.91
N LEU A 256 -25.58 4.37 26.08
CA LEU A 256 -26.20 4.84 24.84
C LEU A 256 -25.60 4.18 23.61
N ASN A 257 -26.43 3.98 22.59
CA ASN A 257 -25.97 3.54 21.28
C ASN A 257 -24.91 4.50 20.74
N LYS A 258 -23.84 3.94 20.18
CA LYS A 258 -22.71 4.72 19.68
C LYS A 258 -23.11 5.76 18.64
N CYS A 259 -24.19 5.52 17.87
CA CYS A 259 -24.62 6.40 16.78
C CYS A 259 -25.36 7.66 17.26
N LEU A 260 -25.77 7.71 18.52
CA LEU A 260 -26.58 8.78 19.11
C LEU A 260 -25.74 10.01 19.49
N VAL A 261 -24.71 10.29 18.69
CA VAL A 261 -23.82 11.44 18.81
C VAL A 261 -23.79 12.17 17.46
N GLU A 262 -23.87 13.50 17.50
CA GLU A 262 -23.59 14.35 16.34
C GLU A 262 -22.48 15.34 16.70
N MET A 263 -21.38 15.31 15.95
CA MET A 263 -20.29 16.26 16.13
C MET A 263 -20.45 17.48 15.23
N VAL A 264 -20.21 18.65 15.81
CA VAL A 264 -20.27 19.95 15.12
C VAL A 264 -18.88 20.55 15.06
N ASN A 265 -18.37 20.74 13.85
CA ASN A 265 -17.04 21.29 13.64
C ASN A 265 -17.07 22.83 13.71
N ILE A 266 -16.93 23.37 14.92
CA ILE A 266 -16.85 24.82 15.17
C ILE A 266 -15.41 25.34 15.29
N ARG A 267 -14.41 24.47 15.05
CA ARG A 267 -12.99 24.85 15.04
C ARG A 267 -12.45 25.01 13.63
N ASP A 268 -12.19 23.89 12.97
CA ASP A 268 -11.55 23.82 11.66
C ASP A 268 -12.43 24.48 10.59
N GLN A 269 -13.75 24.38 10.72
CA GLN A 269 -14.72 25.00 9.80
C GLN A 269 -15.31 26.32 10.31
N CYS A 270 -14.90 26.83 11.48
CA CYS A 270 -15.40 28.11 11.99
C CYS A 270 -14.29 28.94 12.64
N SER A 271 -13.88 28.64 13.88
CA SER A 271 -12.98 29.53 14.63
C SER A 271 -11.63 29.79 13.93
N TRP A 272 -11.00 28.78 13.34
CA TRP A 272 -9.68 28.92 12.70
C TRP A 272 -9.72 29.72 11.41
N VAL A 273 -10.78 29.59 10.62
CA VAL A 273 -10.92 30.26 9.33
C VAL A 273 -11.52 31.66 9.42
N HIS A 274 -12.11 32.00 10.59
CA HIS A 274 -12.82 33.27 10.83
C HIS A 274 -12.23 34.09 11.98
N MET A 275 -10.91 33.97 12.22
CA MET A 275 -10.24 34.57 13.37
C MET A 275 -10.37 36.10 13.50
N HIS A 276 -10.67 36.78 12.39
CA HIS A 276 -10.84 38.23 12.33
C HIS A 276 -12.32 38.68 12.37
N GLU A 277 -13.27 37.75 12.32
CA GLU A 277 -14.71 38.03 12.24
C GLU A 277 -15.48 37.38 13.40
N LYS A 278 -15.06 37.66 14.64
CA LYS A 278 -15.53 36.97 15.86
C LYS A 278 -17.05 36.90 16.02
N ASP A 279 -17.75 38.01 15.77
CA ASP A 279 -19.21 38.05 15.88
C ASP A 279 -19.88 37.17 14.81
N ALA A 280 -19.34 37.17 13.59
CA ALA A 280 -19.83 36.31 12.51
C ALA A 280 -19.50 34.83 12.77
N ALA A 281 -18.30 34.54 13.29
CA ALA A 281 -17.90 33.20 13.72
C ALA A 281 -18.83 32.66 14.82
N THR A 282 -19.19 33.50 15.79
CA THR A 282 -20.11 33.15 16.88
C THR A 282 -21.52 32.86 16.35
N ARG A 283 -22.04 33.70 15.45
CA ARG A 283 -23.33 33.42 14.76
C ARG A 283 -23.28 32.13 13.94
N LYS A 284 -22.20 31.90 13.18
CA LYS A 284 -22.00 30.66 12.43
C LYS A 284 -21.96 29.43 13.34
N ALA A 285 -21.30 29.51 14.50
CA ALA A 285 -21.27 28.42 15.47
C ALA A 285 -22.67 28.08 16.01
N LYS A 286 -23.49 29.10 16.30
CA LYS A 286 -24.91 28.92 16.68
C LYS A 286 -25.70 28.21 15.60
N ASP A 287 -25.58 28.65 14.34
CA ASP A 287 -26.26 28.02 13.20
C ASP A 287 -25.84 26.56 13.03
N LEU A 288 -24.53 26.27 13.09
CA LEU A 288 -24.00 24.91 12.97
C LEU A 288 -24.54 23.99 14.09
N ILE A 289 -24.64 24.49 15.32
CA ILE A 289 -25.20 23.73 16.44
C ILE A 289 -26.71 23.52 16.27
N ARG A 290 -27.48 24.54 15.85
CA ARG A 290 -28.91 24.39 15.56
C ARG A 290 -29.17 23.32 14.49
N MET A 291 -28.40 23.36 13.41
CA MET A 291 -28.44 22.35 12.35
C MET A 291 -28.16 20.93 12.89
N ALA A 292 -27.16 20.79 13.74
CA ALA A 292 -26.79 19.50 14.33
C ALA A 292 -27.82 19.00 15.35
N VAL A 293 -28.39 19.87 16.17
CA VAL A 293 -29.48 19.54 17.11
C VAL A 293 -30.72 19.06 16.35
N ALA A 294 -31.11 19.76 15.29
CA ALA A 294 -32.23 19.37 14.43
C ALA A 294 -32.00 18.01 13.73
N LYS A 295 -30.75 17.68 13.39
CA LYS A 295 -30.40 16.35 12.88
C LYS A 295 -30.41 15.31 14.00
N ALA A 296 -29.83 15.63 15.16
CA ALA A 296 -29.66 14.72 16.28
C ALA A 296 -30.99 14.24 16.87
N SER A 297 -32.04 15.09 16.85
CA SER A 297 -33.39 14.70 17.28
C SER A 297 -34.00 13.58 16.43
N LEU A 298 -33.52 13.39 15.20
CA LEU A 298 -33.97 12.35 14.26
C LEU A 298 -33.01 11.17 14.14
N ILE A 299 -31.86 11.20 14.83
CA ILE A 299 -30.95 10.05 14.83
C ILE A 299 -31.62 8.91 15.58
N GLU A 300 -31.57 7.71 15.03
CA GLU A 300 -32.04 6.48 15.66
C GLU A 300 -30.84 5.63 16.12
N PRO A 301 -30.99 4.79 17.16
CA PRO A 301 -29.98 3.81 17.49
C PRO A 301 -29.82 2.86 16.30
N LEU A 302 -28.58 2.71 15.82
CA LEU A 302 -28.30 1.82 14.71
C LEU A 302 -27.62 0.57 15.24
N PRO A 303 -28.07 -0.63 14.82
CA PRO A 303 -27.37 -1.85 15.18
C PRO A 303 -25.95 -1.79 14.59
N GLU A 304 -25.01 -2.47 15.23
CA GLU A 304 -23.73 -2.80 14.62
C GLU A 304 -23.80 -4.23 14.08
N PRO A 305 -24.08 -4.43 12.78
CA PRO A 305 -24.07 -5.76 12.22
C PRO A 305 -22.71 -6.42 12.43
N ILE A 306 -22.75 -7.59 13.04
CA ILE A 306 -21.59 -8.47 13.18
C ILE A 306 -21.71 -9.53 12.12
N VAL A 307 -20.72 -9.59 11.25
CA VAL A 307 -20.60 -10.61 10.23
C VAL A 307 -19.52 -11.58 10.67
N LYS A 308 -19.87 -12.86 10.79
CA LYS A 308 -18.89 -13.92 11.11
C LYS A 308 -17.89 -14.05 9.97
N VAL A 309 -16.64 -14.34 10.32
CA VAL A 309 -15.54 -14.56 9.38
C VAL A 309 -15.25 -16.05 9.34
N SER A 310 -15.22 -16.62 8.14
CA SER A 310 -14.65 -17.95 7.92
C SER A 310 -13.16 -17.92 8.29
N PRO A 311 -12.69 -18.78 9.21
CA PRO A 311 -11.31 -18.74 9.73
C PRO A 311 -10.29 -19.35 8.75
N LYS A 312 -10.55 -19.28 7.44
CA LYS A 312 -9.73 -19.87 6.38
C LYS A 312 -9.28 -18.80 5.39
N GLY A 313 -8.06 -18.90 4.88
CA GLY A 313 -7.52 -18.00 3.86
C GLY A 313 -7.44 -18.64 2.47
N MET A 314 -7.55 -17.84 1.42
CA MET A 314 -7.27 -18.22 0.02
C MET A 314 -6.03 -17.48 -0.46
N ILE A 315 -5.03 -18.18 -0.99
CA ILE A 315 -3.83 -17.60 -1.57
C ILE A 315 -3.79 -17.96 -3.04
N ILE A 316 -3.71 -16.95 -3.91
CA ILE A 316 -3.72 -17.13 -5.37
C ILE A 316 -2.31 -16.92 -5.91
N GLY A 317 -1.65 -18.00 -6.29
CA GLY A 317 -0.29 -18.05 -6.83
C GLY A 317 0.69 -18.78 -5.89
N GLY A 318 1.31 -19.85 -6.36
CA GLY A 318 2.27 -20.71 -5.66
C GLY A 318 3.74 -20.32 -5.87
N GLY A 319 4.03 -19.05 -6.20
CA GLY A 319 5.39 -18.50 -6.20
C GLY A 319 5.92 -18.22 -4.79
N LEU A 320 7.16 -17.72 -4.69
CA LEU A 320 7.81 -17.36 -3.42
C LEU A 320 6.88 -16.58 -2.46
N SER A 321 6.23 -15.52 -2.95
CA SER A 321 5.36 -14.68 -2.12
C SER A 321 4.11 -15.42 -1.64
N GLY A 322 3.46 -16.20 -2.49
CA GLY A 322 2.25 -16.94 -2.08
C GLY A 322 2.56 -18.08 -1.14
N MET A 323 3.65 -18.84 -1.38
CA MET A 323 4.13 -19.85 -0.44
C MET A 323 4.50 -19.23 0.93
N THR A 324 5.14 -18.06 0.92
CA THR A 324 5.47 -17.32 2.15
C THR A 324 4.21 -16.89 2.90
N ALA A 325 3.21 -16.36 2.20
CA ALA A 325 1.95 -15.94 2.81
C ALA A 325 1.17 -17.14 3.38
N ALA A 326 1.12 -18.26 2.64
CA ALA A 326 0.47 -19.49 3.07
C ALA A 326 1.13 -20.07 4.33
N LEU A 327 2.46 -20.22 4.33
CA LEU A 327 3.20 -20.69 5.51
C LEU A 327 3.03 -19.75 6.71
N SER A 328 3.08 -18.44 6.50
CA SER A 328 2.92 -17.48 7.60
C SER A 328 1.52 -17.55 8.22
N LEU A 329 0.45 -17.71 7.42
CA LEU A 329 -0.90 -17.94 7.94
C LEU A 329 -1.02 -19.29 8.66
N ALA A 330 -0.45 -20.34 8.08
CA ALA A 330 -0.51 -21.70 8.59
C ALA A 330 0.23 -21.85 9.93
N ARG A 331 1.41 -21.24 10.08
CA ARG A 331 2.19 -21.17 11.33
C ARG A 331 1.51 -20.29 12.39
N GLN A 332 0.70 -19.32 11.96
CA GLN A 332 -0.22 -18.59 12.84
C GLN A 332 -1.47 -19.40 13.23
N GLY A 333 -1.58 -20.67 12.79
CA GLY A 333 -2.65 -21.58 13.16
C GLY A 333 -3.93 -21.46 12.32
N PHE A 334 -3.90 -20.77 11.17
CA PHE A 334 -5.04 -20.66 10.28
C PHE A 334 -4.94 -21.64 9.11
N GLU A 335 -6.04 -22.32 8.80
CA GLU A 335 -6.14 -23.10 7.57
C GLU A 335 -6.11 -22.18 6.35
N CYS A 336 -5.46 -22.62 5.28
CA CYS A 336 -5.45 -21.87 4.03
C CYS A 336 -5.41 -22.76 2.79
N TYR A 337 -5.91 -22.22 1.68
CA TYR A 337 -5.94 -22.85 0.37
C TYR A 337 -4.93 -22.15 -0.54
N LEU A 338 -3.91 -22.87 -1.01
CA LEU A 338 -2.91 -22.32 -1.92
C LEU A 338 -3.21 -22.81 -3.34
N ILE A 339 -3.54 -21.88 -4.23
CA ILE A 339 -3.95 -22.17 -5.61
C ILE A 339 -2.82 -21.83 -6.56
N GLU A 340 -2.32 -22.81 -7.29
CA GLU A 340 -1.29 -22.66 -8.32
C GLU A 340 -1.83 -23.16 -9.66
N ARG A 341 -1.68 -22.33 -10.69
CA ARG A 341 -2.13 -22.64 -12.05
C ARG A 341 -1.24 -23.66 -12.75
N SER A 342 0.02 -23.73 -12.37
CA SER A 342 1.00 -24.69 -12.90
C SER A 342 1.02 -25.95 -12.04
N LEU A 343 1.62 -27.03 -12.57
CA LEU A 343 1.81 -28.25 -11.82
C LEU A 343 2.83 -28.07 -10.68
N GLU A 344 3.82 -27.20 -10.89
CA GLU A 344 4.92 -26.98 -9.95
C GLU A 344 4.81 -25.64 -9.22
N LEU A 345 5.20 -25.66 -7.94
CA LEU A 345 5.37 -24.45 -7.12
C LEU A 345 6.71 -23.75 -7.42
N GLY A 346 6.87 -22.53 -6.90
CA GLY A 346 8.13 -21.78 -6.90
C GLY A 346 8.12 -20.53 -7.76
N GLY A 347 7.31 -20.52 -8.83
CA GLY A 347 7.21 -19.38 -9.75
C GLY A 347 8.60 -18.92 -10.23
N ASN A 348 8.84 -17.61 -10.22
CA ASN A 348 10.11 -17.03 -10.70
C ASN A 348 11.37 -17.51 -9.96
N LEU A 349 11.25 -17.98 -8.70
CA LEU A 349 12.40 -18.47 -7.94
C LEU A 349 12.98 -19.76 -8.55
N ARG A 350 12.17 -20.56 -9.26
CA ARG A 350 12.63 -21.73 -10.05
C ARG A 350 13.69 -21.40 -11.09
N HIS A 351 13.79 -20.13 -11.48
CA HIS A 351 14.69 -19.67 -12.53
C HIS A 351 15.81 -18.78 -11.98
N THR A 352 16.00 -18.74 -10.65
CA THR A 352 17.09 -18.04 -9.99
C THR A 352 18.05 -19.08 -9.42
N TYR A 353 19.25 -19.15 -9.96
CA TYR A 353 20.27 -20.14 -9.62
C TYR A 353 21.41 -19.55 -8.78
N PHE A 354 21.59 -18.23 -8.85
CA PHE A 354 22.62 -17.51 -8.08
C PHE A 354 21.99 -16.40 -7.25
N THR A 355 22.67 -16.01 -6.17
CA THR A 355 22.39 -14.83 -5.33
C THR A 355 23.65 -13.99 -5.20
N LEU A 356 23.51 -12.70 -4.87
CA LEU A 356 24.67 -11.83 -4.59
C LEU A 356 25.18 -12.04 -3.17
N GLU A 357 24.28 -12.42 -2.27
CA GLU A 357 24.46 -12.48 -0.83
C GLU A 357 25.04 -13.82 -0.35
N GLY A 358 25.09 -14.84 -1.23
CA GLY A 358 25.72 -16.14 -0.97
C GLY A 358 24.79 -17.36 -0.86
N PRO A 359 23.60 -17.29 -0.23
CA PRO A 359 22.73 -18.45 -0.07
C PRO A 359 22.29 -19.09 -1.40
N ASP A 360 22.17 -20.43 -1.42
CA ASP A 360 21.67 -21.17 -2.59
C ASP A 360 20.14 -21.02 -2.74
N PRO A 361 19.65 -20.39 -3.82
CA PRO A 361 18.23 -20.18 -4.02
C PRO A 361 17.45 -21.44 -4.39
N GLN A 362 18.09 -22.44 -5.02
CA GLN A 362 17.45 -23.71 -5.38
C GLN A 362 17.30 -24.61 -4.16
N GLU A 363 18.33 -24.69 -3.30
CA GLU A 363 18.22 -25.42 -2.04
C GLU A 363 17.11 -24.84 -1.15
N TYR A 364 17.08 -23.51 -1.01
CA TYR A 364 16.03 -22.83 -0.26
C TYR A 364 14.64 -23.14 -0.84
N LEU A 365 14.49 -23.07 -2.17
CA LEU A 365 13.21 -23.35 -2.83
C LEU A 365 12.72 -24.79 -2.56
N ASP A 366 13.61 -25.76 -2.68
CA ASP A 366 13.29 -27.17 -2.44
C ASP A 366 12.82 -27.42 -1.00
N GLN A 367 13.52 -26.85 -0.02
CA GLN A 367 13.13 -26.92 1.38
C GLN A 367 11.76 -26.26 1.60
N PHE A 368 11.55 -25.09 1.01
CA PHE A 368 10.31 -24.32 1.15
C PHE A 368 9.10 -25.03 0.53
N ILE A 369 9.26 -25.65 -0.65
CA ILE A 369 8.22 -26.46 -1.28
C ILE A 369 7.84 -27.67 -0.42
N ARG A 370 8.84 -28.35 0.17
CA ARG A 370 8.58 -29.49 1.07
C ARG A 370 7.80 -29.05 2.30
N GLU A 371 8.15 -27.91 2.89
CA GLU A 371 7.42 -27.36 4.03
C GLU A 371 5.96 -27.08 3.66
N VAL A 372 5.70 -26.37 2.55
CA VAL A 372 4.35 -26.08 2.08
C VAL A 372 3.53 -27.35 1.86
N ARG A 373 4.10 -28.37 1.20
CA ARG A 373 3.40 -29.61 0.88
C ARG A 373 3.09 -30.48 2.08
N ASN A 374 3.89 -30.40 3.14
CA ASN A 374 3.77 -31.23 4.33
C ASN A 374 3.08 -30.53 5.49
N HIS A 375 2.67 -29.27 5.35
CA HIS A 375 2.04 -28.51 6.43
C HIS A 375 0.54 -28.80 6.51
N ASP A 376 0.06 -29.28 7.66
CA ASP A 376 -1.33 -29.74 7.87
C ASP A 376 -2.41 -28.67 7.58
N ASN A 377 -2.10 -27.40 7.89
CA ASN A 377 -3.00 -26.27 7.64
C ASN A 377 -2.98 -25.73 6.20
N ILE A 378 -2.19 -26.29 5.27
CA ILE A 378 -2.11 -25.83 3.89
C ILE A 378 -2.74 -26.86 2.94
N HIS A 379 -3.82 -26.45 2.28
CA HIS A 379 -4.51 -27.23 1.25
C HIS A 379 -4.05 -26.76 -0.13
N LEU A 380 -3.12 -27.50 -0.74
CA LEU A 380 -2.53 -27.16 -2.04
C LEU A 380 -3.40 -27.67 -3.20
N PHE A 381 -3.72 -26.78 -4.13
CA PHE A 381 -4.30 -27.08 -5.43
C PHE A 381 -3.34 -26.62 -6.53
N SER A 382 -2.61 -27.56 -7.14
CA SER A 382 -1.78 -27.34 -8.33
C SER A 382 -2.56 -27.69 -9.60
N ASP A 383 -2.12 -27.15 -10.75
CA ASP A 383 -2.84 -27.28 -12.03
C ASP A 383 -4.32 -26.87 -11.87
N ALA A 384 -4.54 -25.78 -11.13
CA ALA A 384 -5.85 -25.31 -10.71
C ALA A 384 -6.15 -23.92 -11.27
N SER A 385 -7.36 -23.75 -11.79
CA SER A 385 -7.86 -22.48 -12.30
C SER A 385 -9.09 -22.04 -11.51
N ILE A 386 -9.18 -20.73 -11.26
CA ILE A 386 -10.34 -20.12 -10.63
C ILE A 386 -11.39 -19.88 -11.71
N GLU A 387 -12.57 -20.49 -11.55
CA GLU A 387 -13.71 -20.26 -12.44
C GLU A 387 -14.53 -19.07 -11.98
N LYS A 388 -14.77 -18.96 -10.66
CA LYS A 388 -15.65 -17.94 -10.09
C LYS A 388 -15.25 -17.58 -8.66
N ILE A 389 -15.30 -16.30 -8.32
CA ILE A 389 -15.21 -15.79 -6.95
C ILE A 389 -16.43 -14.91 -6.69
N GLU A 390 -17.10 -15.16 -5.58
CA GLU A 390 -18.23 -14.36 -5.08
C GLU A 390 -18.12 -14.17 -3.57
N GLY A 391 -18.94 -13.26 -3.05
CA GLY A 391 -19.01 -12.97 -1.61
C GLY A 391 -18.32 -11.67 -1.25
N PHE A 392 -17.99 -11.53 0.03
CA PHE A 392 -17.45 -10.31 0.63
C PHE A 392 -16.54 -10.66 1.79
N VAL A 393 -15.89 -9.65 2.39
CA VAL A 393 -14.98 -9.84 3.53
C VAL A 393 -15.55 -10.80 4.58
N GLY A 394 -14.78 -11.83 4.90
CA GLY A 394 -15.16 -12.87 5.85
C GLY A 394 -16.00 -14.02 5.29
N ASN A 395 -16.64 -13.87 4.13
CA ASN A 395 -17.56 -14.84 3.54
C ASN A 395 -17.43 -14.88 2.01
N PHE A 396 -16.23 -15.25 1.55
CA PHE A 396 -15.99 -15.50 0.13
C PHE A 396 -16.27 -16.97 -0.21
N LYS A 397 -16.68 -17.19 -1.45
CA LYS A 397 -16.85 -18.51 -2.05
C LYS A 397 -16.14 -18.52 -3.39
N THR A 398 -15.22 -19.47 -3.55
CA THR A 398 -14.43 -19.63 -4.78
C THR A 398 -14.67 -21.01 -5.38
N VAL A 399 -15.05 -21.02 -6.66
CA VAL A 399 -15.16 -22.23 -7.46
C VAL A 399 -13.86 -22.43 -8.22
N LEU A 400 -13.20 -23.55 -7.95
CA LEU A 400 -11.97 -23.97 -8.60
C LEU A 400 -12.25 -25.12 -9.55
N SER A 401 -11.46 -25.18 -10.61
CA SER A 401 -11.37 -26.37 -11.46
C SER A 401 -9.92 -26.81 -11.61
N PHE A 402 -9.69 -28.11 -11.49
CA PHE A 402 -8.34 -28.69 -11.46
C PHE A 402 -8.34 -30.12 -12.01
N GLY A 403 -7.18 -30.56 -12.51
CA GLY A 403 -7.01 -31.83 -13.24
C GLY A 403 -7.08 -31.66 -14.76
N ASP A 404 -6.80 -32.74 -15.49
CA ASP A 404 -6.72 -32.73 -16.95
C ASP A 404 -8.06 -32.42 -17.65
N ALA A 405 -8.01 -32.16 -18.96
CA ALA A 405 -9.17 -31.79 -19.75
C ALA A 405 -10.27 -32.89 -19.82
N GLU A 406 -9.91 -34.15 -19.58
CA GLU A 406 -10.83 -35.29 -19.61
C GLU A 406 -11.46 -35.58 -18.23
N ASN A 407 -10.79 -35.18 -17.14
CA ASN A 407 -11.16 -35.42 -15.74
C ASN A 407 -11.21 -34.13 -14.90
N ARG A 408 -11.67 -33.03 -15.49
CA ARG A 408 -11.76 -31.72 -14.82
C ARG A 408 -12.69 -31.80 -13.61
N LYS A 409 -12.09 -31.74 -12.41
CA LYS A 409 -12.84 -31.71 -11.14
C LYS A 409 -13.18 -30.27 -10.81
N ARG A 410 -14.36 -30.07 -10.21
CA ARG A 410 -14.78 -28.78 -9.67
C ARG A 410 -14.96 -28.91 -8.16
N VAL A 411 -14.41 -27.93 -7.44
CA VAL A 411 -14.60 -27.82 -5.99
C VAL A 411 -14.99 -26.39 -5.65
N GLU A 412 -15.87 -26.26 -4.68
CA GLU A 412 -16.28 -24.98 -4.13
C GLU A 412 -15.67 -24.85 -2.74
N ILE A 413 -15.03 -23.71 -2.49
CA ILE A 413 -14.29 -23.46 -1.25
C ILE A 413 -14.77 -22.16 -0.62
N GLU A 414 -15.10 -22.22 0.66
CA GLU A 414 -15.47 -21.07 1.47
C GLU A 414 -14.28 -20.59 2.30
N HIS A 415 -14.04 -19.28 2.31
CA HIS A 415 -12.90 -18.66 3.00
C HIS A 415 -13.22 -17.22 3.38
N GLY A 416 -12.46 -16.67 4.34
CA GLY A 416 -12.69 -15.35 4.89
C GLY A 416 -11.89 -14.23 4.23
N ILE A 417 -10.75 -14.57 3.63
CA ILE A 417 -9.80 -13.60 3.05
C ILE A 417 -9.16 -14.16 1.78
N ILE A 418 -8.67 -13.25 0.93
CA ILE A 418 -7.91 -13.55 -0.28
C ILE A 418 -6.56 -12.83 -0.24
N ILE A 419 -5.47 -13.53 -0.54
CA ILE A 419 -4.15 -12.94 -0.79
C ILE A 419 -3.78 -13.20 -2.24
N ILE A 420 -3.61 -12.13 -3.02
CA ILE A 420 -3.21 -12.18 -4.42
C ILE A 420 -1.68 -12.16 -4.50
N ALA A 421 -1.11 -13.24 -5.04
CA ALA A 421 0.32 -13.48 -5.19
C ALA A 421 0.66 -14.02 -6.60
N THR A 422 -0.10 -13.62 -7.63
CA THR A 422 -0.02 -14.16 -8.99
C THR A 422 1.31 -13.90 -9.72
N GLY A 423 2.14 -12.99 -9.20
CA GLY A 423 3.48 -12.74 -9.70
C GLY A 423 3.52 -11.93 -11.00
N ALA A 424 4.66 -12.03 -11.69
CA ALA A 424 4.97 -11.36 -12.95
C ALA A 424 5.89 -12.27 -13.78
N LYS A 425 6.07 -11.97 -15.07
CA LYS A 425 6.99 -12.69 -15.96
C LYS A 425 7.95 -11.72 -16.69
N PRO A 426 9.10 -12.19 -17.17
CA PRO A 426 9.92 -11.41 -18.08
C PRO A 426 9.13 -11.04 -19.35
N PHE A 427 9.35 -9.83 -19.83
CA PHE A 427 8.92 -9.37 -21.13
C PHE A 427 9.76 -10.06 -22.21
N GLU A 428 9.10 -10.50 -23.28
CA GLU A 428 9.74 -11.04 -24.49
C GLU A 428 9.84 -9.90 -25.52
N PRO A 429 11.04 -9.33 -25.76
CA PRO A 429 11.20 -8.19 -26.63
C PRO A 429 11.17 -8.60 -28.11
N ASP A 430 10.73 -7.69 -28.97
CA ASP A 430 10.85 -7.77 -30.43
C ASP A 430 12.02 -6.91 -30.96
N GLU A 431 12.86 -6.41 -30.07
CA GLU A 431 14.06 -5.60 -30.36
C GLU A 431 15.38 -6.39 -30.20
N TYR A 432 16.47 -5.84 -30.75
CA TYR A 432 17.83 -6.36 -30.63
C TYR A 432 18.04 -7.81 -31.12
N LEU A 433 17.32 -8.22 -32.17
CA LEU A 433 17.40 -9.56 -32.78
C LEU A 433 16.98 -10.71 -31.86
N TYR A 434 16.29 -10.42 -30.74
CA TYR A 434 15.79 -11.47 -29.86
C TYR A 434 14.83 -12.40 -30.61
N GLY A 435 14.98 -13.71 -30.38
CA GLY A 435 14.22 -14.76 -31.07
C GLY A 435 14.65 -15.03 -32.52
N SER A 436 15.38 -14.11 -33.15
CA SER A 436 15.89 -14.27 -34.52
C SER A 436 17.37 -14.69 -34.58
N HIS A 437 18.15 -14.41 -33.53
CA HIS A 437 19.57 -14.77 -33.46
C HIS A 437 19.88 -15.58 -32.19
N GLU A 438 20.55 -16.73 -32.33
CA GLU A 438 20.76 -17.71 -31.24
C GLU A 438 21.64 -17.19 -30.09
N LYS A 439 22.53 -16.24 -30.38
CA LYS A 439 23.44 -15.60 -29.40
C LYS A 439 22.81 -14.39 -28.67
N VAL A 440 21.50 -14.18 -28.80
CA VAL A 440 20.76 -13.15 -28.08
C VAL A 440 19.85 -13.81 -27.05
N LEU A 441 20.12 -13.56 -25.76
CA LEU A 441 19.40 -14.18 -24.65
C LEU A 441 18.80 -13.12 -23.73
N ILE A 442 17.81 -13.48 -22.93
CA ILE A 442 17.43 -12.69 -21.73
C ILE A 442 18.23 -13.14 -20.50
N GLN A 443 18.34 -12.27 -19.49
CA GLN A 443 19.09 -12.55 -18.25
C GLN A 443 18.71 -13.89 -17.58
N GLN A 444 17.42 -14.19 -17.50
CA GLN A 444 16.93 -15.43 -16.90
C GLN A 444 17.40 -16.68 -17.65
N THR A 445 17.44 -16.62 -18.99
CA THR A 445 17.91 -17.71 -19.84
C THR A 445 19.42 -17.88 -19.74
N LEU A 446 20.18 -16.78 -19.71
CA LEU A 446 21.62 -16.81 -19.45
C LEU A 446 21.92 -17.50 -18.12
N GLU A 447 21.26 -17.07 -17.05
CA GLU A 447 21.50 -17.59 -15.70
C GLU A 447 21.26 -19.10 -15.64
N LYS A 448 20.15 -19.58 -16.21
CA LYS A 448 19.86 -21.01 -16.32
C LYS A 448 20.94 -21.75 -17.10
N LYS A 449 21.35 -21.23 -18.25
CA LYS A 449 22.37 -21.85 -19.11
C LYS A 449 23.73 -21.93 -18.43
N LEU A 450 24.12 -20.90 -17.68
CA LEU A 450 25.35 -20.91 -16.87
C LEU A 450 25.28 -21.95 -15.75
N ALA A 451 24.14 -22.01 -15.04
CA ALA A 451 23.96 -22.95 -13.94
C ALA A 451 23.94 -24.42 -14.39
N LEU A 452 23.33 -24.69 -15.55
CA LEU A 452 23.25 -26.03 -16.14
C LEU A 452 24.46 -26.38 -17.03
N GLN A 453 25.46 -25.50 -17.10
CA GLN A 453 26.66 -25.67 -17.95
C GLN A 453 26.32 -25.87 -19.44
N GLU A 454 25.20 -25.30 -19.91
CA GLU A 454 24.82 -25.26 -21.33
C GLU A 454 25.59 -24.19 -22.11
N ILE A 455 26.17 -23.22 -21.40
CA ILE A 455 27.12 -22.24 -21.94
C ILE A 455 28.40 -22.32 -21.12
N ASP A 456 29.53 -22.51 -21.79
CA ASP A 456 30.84 -22.41 -21.17
C ASP A 456 31.35 -20.96 -21.26
N ALA A 457 31.30 -20.24 -20.13
CA ALA A 457 31.82 -18.89 -20.01
C ALA A 457 33.32 -18.79 -20.38
N GLY A 458 34.09 -19.88 -20.23
CA GLY A 458 35.49 -19.97 -20.64
C GLY A 458 35.70 -19.81 -22.16
N THR A 459 34.67 -20.06 -22.96
CA THR A 459 34.73 -19.96 -24.42
C THR A 459 34.29 -18.60 -24.97
N LEU A 460 33.73 -17.74 -24.12
CA LEU A 460 33.24 -16.42 -24.49
C LEU A 460 34.30 -15.37 -24.17
N ASN A 461 34.72 -14.61 -25.18
CA ASN A 461 35.68 -13.53 -25.01
C ASN A 461 34.97 -12.24 -24.59
N HIS A 462 33.81 -11.93 -25.19
CA HIS A 462 33.09 -10.69 -24.91
C HIS A 462 31.58 -10.90 -24.79
N ILE A 463 31.01 -10.47 -23.65
CA ILE A 463 29.58 -10.49 -23.37
C ILE A 463 29.09 -9.07 -23.16
N VAL A 464 28.04 -8.66 -23.88
CA VAL A 464 27.39 -7.36 -23.70
C VAL A 464 25.99 -7.55 -23.12
N MET A 465 25.66 -6.79 -22.08
CA MET A 465 24.33 -6.78 -21.46
C MET A 465 23.64 -5.43 -21.67
N ILE A 466 22.43 -5.41 -22.22
CA ILE A 466 21.64 -4.18 -22.39
C ILE A 466 20.62 -4.07 -21.26
N GLN A 467 20.64 -2.95 -20.53
CA GLN A 467 19.64 -2.63 -19.50
C GLN A 467 18.37 -2.02 -20.09
N CYS A 468 17.30 -2.00 -19.30
CA CYS A 468 16.05 -1.30 -19.62
C CYS A 468 15.37 -1.74 -20.94
N VAL A 469 15.54 -3.00 -21.34
CA VAL A 469 14.90 -3.54 -22.56
C VAL A 469 13.40 -3.72 -22.29
N GLY A 470 12.57 -2.97 -23.01
CA GLY A 470 11.11 -2.88 -22.76
C GLY A 470 10.73 -2.24 -21.43
N SER A 471 11.60 -1.47 -20.76
CA SER A 471 11.33 -0.76 -19.48
C SER A 471 11.80 0.69 -19.56
N ARG A 472 11.15 1.57 -18.79
CA ARG A 472 11.40 3.03 -18.80
C ARG A 472 11.29 3.61 -20.23
N ASP A 473 10.31 3.12 -20.99
CA ASP A 473 9.98 3.54 -22.34
C ASP A 473 8.47 3.75 -22.53
N GLU A 474 8.04 4.00 -23.77
CA GLU A 474 6.61 4.26 -24.06
C GLU A 474 5.71 3.05 -23.79
N THR A 475 6.25 1.83 -23.90
CA THR A 475 5.52 0.57 -23.68
C THR A 475 5.33 0.32 -22.19
N HIS A 476 6.40 0.45 -21.41
CA HIS A 476 6.36 0.29 -19.95
C HIS A 476 7.13 1.43 -19.28
N ARG A 477 6.39 2.42 -18.75
CA ARG A 477 6.93 3.67 -18.20
C ARG A 477 7.49 3.54 -16.78
N TYR A 478 7.95 2.35 -16.39
CA TYR A 478 8.45 2.04 -15.05
C TYR A 478 9.78 1.28 -15.09
N CYS A 479 10.58 1.43 -14.02
CA CYS A 479 11.71 0.57 -13.73
C CYS A 479 11.26 -0.78 -13.15
N SER A 480 11.73 -1.88 -13.73
CA SER A 480 11.46 -3.23 -13.22
C SER A 480 12.21 -3.59 -11.92
N SER A 481 13.00 -2.66 -11.37
CA SER A 481 13.68 -2.70 -10.05
C SER A 481 14.65 -3.86 -9.78
N ILE A 482 14.65 -4.93 -10.59
CA ILE A 482 15.46 -6.15 -10.39
C ILE A 482 16.51 -6.36 -11.48
N CYS A 483 16.35 -5.76 -12.66
CA CYS A 483 17.15 -6.05 -13.85
C CYS A 483 18.63 -5.68 -13.69
N CYS A 484 18.96 -4.53 -13.09
CA CYS A 484 20.34 -4.14 -12.84
C CYS A 484 21.04 -5.09 -11.85
N GLY A 485 20.34 -5.48 -10.77
CA GLY A 485 20.87 -6.44 -9.80
C GLY A 485 21.12 -7.81 -10.43
N GLN A 486 20.20 -8.30 -11.27
CA GLN A 486 20.39 -9.55 -12.02
C GLN A 486 21.58 -9.48 -12.98
N ALA A 487 21.75 -8.38 -13.70
CA ALA A 487 22.87 -8.20 -14.62
C ALA A 487 24.22 -8.21 -13.90
N ILE A 488 24.33 -7.46 -12.80
CA ILE A 488 25.53 -7.42 -11.96
C ILE A 488 25.84 -8.81 -11.39
N LYS A 489 24.82 -9.51 -10.89
CA LYS A 489 24.97 -10.87 -10.39
C LYS A 489 25.51 -11.83 -11.44
N ASN A 490 24.90 -11.85 -12.62
CA ASN A 490 25.35 -12.73 -13.70
C ASN A 490 26.75 -12.34 -14.20
N ALA A 491 27.07 -11.04 -14.28
CA ALA A 491 28.40 -10.57 -14.63
C ALA A 491 29.47 -11.01 -13.62
N LEU A 492 29.19 -10.90 -12.32
CA LEU A 492 30.07 -11.39 -11.27
C LEU A 492 30.26 -12.91 -11.35
N LYS A 493 29.20 -13.66 -11.63
CA LYS A 493 29.29 -15.11 -11.80
C LYS A 493 30.14 -15.49 -13.02
N ILE A 494 29.99 -14.78 -14.14
CA ILE A 494 30.85 -14.94 -15.31
C ILE A 494 32.32 -14.70 -14.93
N LYS A 495 32.62 -13.60 -14.23
CA LYS A 495 33.98 -13.28 -13.78
C LYS A 495 34.54 -14.27 -12.75
N GLU A 496 33.68 -14.96 -12.00
CA GLU A 496 34.07 -16.06 -11.13
C GLU A 496 34.45 -17.31 -11.93
N LEU A 497 33.68 -17.65 -12.97
CA LEU A 497 33.92 -18.81 -13.84
C LEU A 497 35.13 -18.59 -14.77
N ASN A 498 35.26 -17.40 -15.34
CA ASN A 498 36.40 -16.99 -16.17
C ASN A 498 36.70 -15.49 -15.97
N PRO A 499 37.77 -15.14 -15.23
CA PRO A 499 38.16 -13.74 -15.00
C PRO A 499 38.47 -12.94 -16.28
N GLU A 500 38.94 -13.63 -17.33
CA GLU A 500 39.39 -13.02 -18.59
C GLU A 500 38.24 -12.62 -19.52
N THR A 501 37.03 -13.21 -19.36
CA THR A 501 35.87 -12.85 -20.19
C THR A 501 35.53 -11.37 -19.99
N GLU A 502 35.55 -10.58 -21.06
CA GLU A 502 35.12 -9.20 -21.04
C GLU A 502 33.60 -9.13 -20.86
N VAL A 503 33.14 -8.32 -19.91
CA VAL A 503 31.71 -8.11 -19.68
C VAL A 503 31.43 -6.61 -19.71
N THR A 504 30.53 -6.20 -20.60
CA THR A 504 30.11 -4.80 -20.75
C THR A 504 28.62 -4.68 -20.47
N ILE A 505 28.22 -3.79 -19.55
CA ILE A 505 26.83 -3.48 -19.24
C ILE A 505 26.48 -2.09 -19.80
N LEU A 506 25.57 -2.05 -20.77
CA LEU A 506 25.01 -0.81 -21.32
C LEU A 506 23.82 -0.36 -20.47
N TYR A 507 23.88 0.84 -19.89
CA TYR A 507 22.89 1.30 -18.91
C TYR A 507 22.47 2.76 -19.12
N ARG A 508 21.38 3.16 -18.47
CA ARG A 508 20.98 4.57 -18.33
C ARG A 508 21.32 5.08 -16.93
N ASP A 509 20.75 4.37 -15.95
CA ASP A 509 21.07 4.47 -14.54
C ASP A 509 21.23 3.04 -14.00
N VAL A 510 22.22 2.80 -13.16
CA VAL A 510 22.31 1.53 -12.41
C VAL A 510 21.32 1.62 -11.26
N MET A 511 20.51 0.60 -11.00
CA MET A 511 19.48 0.64 -9.92
C MET A 511 19.84 -0.27 -8.75
N THR A 512 21.10 -0.23 -8.29
CA THR A 512 21.54 -0.85 -7.04
C THR A 512 21.31 0.10 -5.88
N TYR A 513 20.40 -0.24 -4.98
CA TYR A 513 20.03 0.61 -3.83
C TYR A 513 20.37 -0.06 -2.49
N GLY A 514 20.52 0.76 -1.46
CA GLY A 514 20.95 0.30 -0.15
C GLY A 514 22.33 -0.35 -0.22
N PHE A 515 22.47 -1.52 0.38
CA PHE A 515 23.75 -2.24 0.41
C PHE A 515 24.10 -2.93 -0.91
N ASN A 516 23.19 -2.95 -1.90
CA ASN A 516 23.48 -3.53 -3.21
C ASN A 516 24.50 -2.73 -4.02
N GLU A 517 24.78 -1.47 -3.64
CA GLU A 517 25.85 -0.68 -4.25
C GLU A 517 27.22 -1.35 -4.09
N ASP A 518 27.42 -2.14 -3.03
CA ASP A 518 28.66 -2.90 -2.80
C ASP A 518 28.96 -3.90 -3.92
N PHE A 519 27.91 -4.50 -4.48
CA PHE A 519 28.05 -5.43 -5.60
C PHE A 519 28.30 -4.72 -6.92
N TYR A 520 27.81 -3.49 -7.07
CA TYR A 520 28.16 -2.65 -8.21
C TYR A 520 29.64 -2.25 -8.16
N ASP A 521 30.14 -1.86 -6.99
CA ASP A 521 31.58 -1.60 -6.77
C ASP A 521 32.43 -2.84 -7.06
N LEU A 522 32.04 -3.98 -6.49
CA LEU A 522 32.74 -5.25 -6.71
C LEU A 522 32.79 -5.64 -8.20
N ALA A 523 31.70 -5.44 -8.95
CA ALA A 523 31.68 -5.73 -10.38
C ALA A 523 32.67 -4.84 -11.15
N ARG A 524 32.76 -3.55 -10.81
CA ARG A 524 33.74 -2.63 -11.40
C ARG A 524 35.17 -3.03 -11.05
N ASP A 525 35.43 -3.40 -9.80
CA ASP A 525 36.74 -3.87 -9.35
C ASP A 525 37.17 -5.18 -10.06
N LYS A 526 36.20 -6.02 -10.42
CA LYS A 526 36.39 -7.24 -11.23
C LYS A 526 36.54 -6.96 -12.74
N GLY A 527 36.58 -5.70 -13.16
CA GLY A 527 36.76 -5.29 -14.55
C GLY A 527 35.50 -5.40 -15.42
N VAL A 528 34.31 -5.40 -14.84
CA VAL A 528 33.07 -5.24 -15.61
C VAL A 528 32.96 -3.78 -16.08
N MET A 529 32.82 -3.57 -17.39
CA MET A 529 32.70 -2.24 -17.97
C MET A 529 31.25 -1.77 -17.96
N PHE A 530 31.01 -0.51 -17.58
CA PHE A 530 29.68 0.10 -17.59
C PHE A 530 29.67 1.27 -18.57
N ILE A 531 28.87 1.18 -19.62
CA ILE A 531 28.77 2.22 -20.66
C ILE A 531 27.36 2.81 -20.62
N ARG A 532 27.27 4.13 -20.41
CA ARG A 532 25.98 4.84 -20.41
C ARG A 532 25.50 5.07 -21.84
N TYR A 533 24.19 4.98 -22.06
CA TYR A 533 23.52 5.42 -23.28
C TYR A 533 22.32 6.31 -22.95
N GLU A 534 21.92 7.17 -23.90
CA GLU A 534 20.73 8.03 -23.75
C GLU A 534 19.46 7.38 -24.32
N PRO A 535 18.27 7.68 -23.78
CA PRO A 535 17.01 7.04 -24.20
C PRO A 535 16.66 7.28 -25.68
N ASP A 536 17.03 8.43 -26.23
CA ASP A 536 16.86 8.84 -27.63
C ASP A 536 17.99 8.32 -28.54
N GLN A 537 19.06 7.76 -27.95
CA GLN A 537 20.22 7.20 -28.65
C GLN A 537 20.47 5.76 -28.18
N ARG A 538 19.45 4.91 -28.33
CA ARG A 538 19.53 3.49 -27.97
C ARG A 538 20.64 2.76 -28.76
N PRO A 539 21.26 1.71 -28.18
CA PRO A 539 22.17 0.84 -28.91
C PRO A 539 21.53 0.29 -30.18
N ARG A 540 22.34 0.02 -31.20
CA ARG A 540 21.90 -0.65 -32.43
C ARG A 540 22.61 -1.98 -32.53
N VAL A 541 21.88 -3.02 -32.93
CA VAL A 541 22.41 -4.38 -33.04
C VAL A 541 22.14 -4.88 -34.44
N GLU A 542 23.19 -5.37 -35.08
CA GLU A 542 23.17 -5.90 -36.44
C GLU A 542 23.77 -7.30 -36.45
N ASP A 543 23.27 -8.14 -37.34
CA ASP A 543 23.85 -9.44 -37.66
C ASP A 543 24.67 -9.30 -38.95
N LEU A 544 25.98 -9.53 -38.84
CA LEU A 544 26.93 -9.52 -39.94
C LEU A 544 27.43 -10.95 -40.16
N ASP A 545 26.70 -11.70 -40.99
CA ASP A 545 27.00 -13.09 -41.35
C ASP A 545 27.15 -14.04 -40.15
N GLY A 546 26.24 -13.96 -39.18
CA GLY A 546 26.21 -14.78 -37.94
C GLY A 546 27.07 -14.23 -36.80
N LYS A 547 27.59 -13.00 -36.95
CA LYS A 547 28.33 -12.26 -35.93
C LYS A 547 27.56 -11.03 -35.50
N LEU A 548 27.40 -10.87 -34.20
CA LEU A 548 26.74 -9.70 -33.63
C LEU A 548 27.68 -8.50 -33.69
N ARG A 549 27.16 -7.38 -34.19
CA ARG A 549 27.79 -6.06 -34.04
C ARG A 549 26.84 -5.14 -33.31
N LEU A 550 27.33 -4.52 -32.25
CA LEU A 550 26.60 -3.54 -31.46
C LEU A 550 27.25 -2.17 -31.58
N THR A 551 26.47 -1.14 -31.88
CA THR A 551 26.92 0.25 -31.89
C THR A 551 26.17 1.05 -30.83
N VAL A 552 26.88 1.75 -29.95
CA VAL A 552 26.30 2.61 -28.91
C VAL A 552 27.02 3.95 -28.84
N ARG A 553 26.27 5.05 -28.78
CA ARG A 553 26.85 6.39 -28.68
C ARG A 553 27.18 6.74 -27.23
N SER A 554 28.43 7.09 -26.98
CA SER A 554 28.88 7.54 -25.64
C SER A 554 28.46 9.00 -25.41
N PRO A 555 27.66 9.30 -24.37
CA PRO A 555 27.29 10.69 -24.06
C PRO A 555 28.51 11.54 -23.69
N LEU A 556 29.49 10.92 -23.01
CA LEU A 556 30.70 11.57 -22.53
C LEU A 556 31.68 11.88 -23.66
N MET A 557 31.91 10.92 -24.57
CA MET A 557 32.88 11.08 -25.67
C MET A 557 32.25 11.72 -26.92
N LYS A 558 30.91 11.72 -27.02
CA LYS A 558 30.14 12.12 -28.21
C LYS A 558 30.49 11.33 -29.47
N GLU A 559 31.04 10.14 -29.31
CA GLU A 559 31.47 9.21 -30.37
C GLU A 559 30.69 7.90 -30.29
N ASP A 560 30.62 7.20 -31.43
CA ASP A 560 30.01 5.86 -31.51
C ASP A 560 31.06 4.81 -31.15
N LEU A 561 30.71 3.96 -30.18
CA LEU A 561 31.49 2.80 -29.76
C LEU A 561 30.92 1.57 -30.46
N VAL A 562 31.79 0.81 -31.13
CA VAL A 562 31.44 -0.45 -31.79
C VAL A 562 31.98 -1.61 -30.97
N LEU A 563 31.10 -2.54 -30.60
CA LEU A 563 31.38 -3.74 -29.83
C LEU A 563 30.96 -4.95 -30.67
N ASP A 564 31.77 -6.00 -30.71
CA ASP A 564 31.49 -7.24 -31.47
C ASP A 564 31.33 -8.42 -30.47
N PRO A 565 30.21 -8.50 -29.73
CA PRO A 565 30.06 -9.49 -28.67
C PRO A 565 29.87 -10.92 -29.18
N ASP A 566 30.43 -11.89 -28.45
CA ASP A 566 30.13 -13.31 -28.62
C ASP A 566 28.74 -13.66 -28.11
N LEU A 567 28.24 -12.91 -27.12
CA LEU A 567 26.90 -13.09 -26.56
C LEU A 567 26.27 -11.74 -26.18
N LEU A 568 25.02 -11.53 -26.60
CA LEU A 568 24.22 -10.37 -26.22
C LEU A 568 23.12 -10.79 -25.24
N VAL A 569 23.01 -10.06 -24.13
CA VAL A 569 22.09 -10.39 -23.03
C VAL A 569 21.18 -9.21 -22.75
N LEU A 570 19.87 -9.44 -22.82
CA LEU A 570 18.85 -8.43 -22.64
C LEU A 570 18.30 -8.50 -21.20
N SER A 571 18.36 -7.37 -20.50
CA SER A 571 17.79 -7.22 -19.15
C SER A 571 16.39 -6.64 -19.30
N THR A 572 15.44 -7.55 -19.54
CA THR A 572 14.07 -7.21 -19.94
C THR A 572 13.19 -6.78 -18.78
N ALA A 573 12.11 -6.09 -19.12
CA ALA A 573 11.09 -5.70 -18.16
C ALA A 573 10.43 -6.91 -17.47
N MET A 574 9.89 -6.69 -16.28
CA MET A 574 8.95 -7.61 -15.65
C MET A 574 7.54 -7.10 -15.86
N VAL A 575 6.71 -7.89 -16.52
CA VAL A 575 5.31 -7.57 -16.84
C VAL A 575 4.35 -8.45 -16.04
N PRO A 576 3.18 -7.94 -15.66
CA PRO A 576 2.20 -8.74 -14.93
C PRO A 576 1.70 -9.90 -15.79
N HIS A 577 1.22 -10.97 -15.13
CA HIS A 577 0.44 -11.98 -15.84
C HIS A 577 -0.93 -11.44 -16.25
N GLU A 578 -1.59 -12.12 -17.18
CA GLU A 578 -2.98 -11.81 -17.55
C GLU A 578 -3.89 -12.03 -16.34
N ASN A 579 -4.44 -10.93 -15.81
CA ASN A 579 -5.20 -10.91 -14.55
C ASN A 579 -6.64 -10.41 -14.77
N ARG A 580 -7.07 -10.14 -16.01
CA ARG A 580 -8.39 -9.54 -16.30
C ARG A 580 -9.54 -10.25 -15.61
N THR A 581 -9.60 -11.58 -15.67
CA THR A 581 -10.66 -12.37 -15.02
C THR A 581 -10.68 -12.18 -13.50
N LEU A 582 -9.51 -12.11 -12.85
CA LEU A 582 -9.44 -11.85 -11.40
C LEU A 582 -9.86 -10.43 -11.05
N VAL A 583 -9.48 -9.44 -11.87
CA VAL A 583 -9.89 -8.03 -11.70
C VAL A 583 -11.42 -7.91 -11.80
N GLU A 584 -12.02 -8.53 -12.80
CA GLU A 584 -13.49 -8.51 -13.00
C GLU A 584 -14.23 -9.19 -11.84
N GLN A 585 -13.72 -10.32 -11.33
CA GLN A 585 -14.36 -11.07 -10.24
C GLN A 585 -14.14 -10.45 -8.85
N LEU A 586 -12.96 -9.88 -8.60
CA LEU A 586 -12.60 -9.33 -7.29
C LEU A 586 -12.86 -7.84 -7.17
N ALA A 587 -13.15 -7.14 -8.27
CA ALA A 587 -13.26 -5.69 -8.34
C ALA A 587 -12.02 -4.94 -7.79
N VAL A 588 -10.84 -5.57 -7.85
CA VAL A 588 -9.57 -4.95 -7.45
C VAL A 588 -8.96 -4.25 -8.66
N PRO A 589 -8.78 -2.91 -8.64
CA PRO A 589 -8.27 -2.19 -9.78
C PRO A 589 -6.80 -2.50 -10.07
N LEU A 590 -6.41 -2.30 -11.33
CA LEU A 590 -5.02 -2.29 -11.74
C LEU A 590 -4.49 -0.85 -11.82
N SER A 591 -3.19 -0.66 -11.62
CA SER A 591 -2.50 0.58 -11.93
C SER A 591 -2.43 0.82 -13.44
N SER A 592 -1.98 2.01 -13.86
CA SER A 592 -1.65 2.28 -15.26
C SER A 592 -0.73 1.22 -15.88
N ASP A 593 0.19 0.69 -15.07
CA ASP A 593 1.18 -0.33 -15.43
C ASP A 593 0.64 -1.77 -15.39
N GLN A 594 -0.68 -1.96 -15.26
CA GLN A 594 -1.39 -3.25 -15.26
C GLN A 594 -1.09 -4.19 -14.07
N PHE A 595 -0.39 -3.72 -13.02
CA PHE A 595 -0.25 -4.44 -11.75
C PHE A 595 -1.42 -4.15 -10.80
N PHE A 596 -1.69 -5.03 -9.83
CA PHE A 596 -2.73 -4.77 -8.83
C PHE A 596 -2.42 -3.50 -8.03
N LEU A 597 -3.44 -2.67 -7.82
CA LEU A 597 -3.32 -1.39 -7.12
C LEU A 597 -3.67 -1.55 -5.64
N GLU A 598 -2.71 -1.19 -4.79
CA GLU A 598 -2.91 -1.08 -3.35
C GLU A 598 -3.84 0.09 -2.97
N SER A 599 -4.54 -0.02 -1.85
CA SER A 599 -5.49 1.00 -1.37
C SER A 599 -4.82 2.33 -1.02
N HIS A 600 -3.56 2.31 -0.59
CA HIS A 600 -2.75 3.49 -0.36
C HIS A 600 -1.26 3.18 -0.44
N ALA A 601 -0.55 3.84 -1.36
CA ALA A 601 0.86 3.58 -1.68
C ALA A 601 1.80 3.54 -0.46
N GLN A 602 1.62 4.44 0.52
CA GLN A 602 2.49 4.50 1.72
C GLN A 602 1.94 3.75 2.94
N LEU A 603 0.69 4.00 3.34
CA LEU A 603 0.14 3.53 4.62
C LEU A 603 -0.51 2.15 4.57
N LYS A 604 -0.96 1.71 3.40
CA LYS A 604 -1.62 0.41 3.20
C LYS A 604 -1.07 -0.31 1.95
N PRO A 605 0.24 -0.59 1.91
CA PRO A 605 0.91 -1.09 0.71
C PRO A 605 0.60 -2.55 0.38
N VAL A 606 -0.13 -3.27 1.24
CA VAL A 606 -0.55 -4.67 1.05
C VAL A 606 -2.06 -4.85 1.04
N ASP A 607 -2.84 -3.84 1.40
CA ASP A 607 -4.30 -3.90 1.39
C ASP A 607 -4.82 -3.49 0.01
N SER A 608 -5.81 -4.20 -0.53
CA SER A 608 -6.54 -3.75 -1.71
C SER A 608 -7.67 -2.76 -1.34
N TYR A 609 -8.34 -2.19 -2.34
CA TYR A 609 -9.55 -1.37 -2.12
C TYR A 609 -10.76 -2.17 -1.63
N VAL A 610 -10.72 -3.50 -1.75
CA VAL A 610 -11.77 -4.42 -1.32
C VAL A 610 -11.34 -5.08 -0.02
N ASP A 611 -12.15 -4.91 1.02
CA ASP A 611 -11.86 -5.48 2.34
C ASP A 611 -11.71 -7.01 2.26
N GLY A 612 -10.77 -7.54 3.06
CA GLY A 612 -10.47 -8.97 3.07
C GLY A 612 -9.62 -9.45 1.89
N ILE A 613 -9.25 -8.56 0.96
CA ILE A 613 -8.36 -8.88 -0.16
C ILE A 613 -7.04 -8.12 -0.01
N TYR A 614 -5.93 -8.86 -0.06
CA TYR A 614 -4.57 -8.38 0.15
C TYR A 614 -3.67 -8.70 -1.04
N LEU A 615 -2.57 -7.97 -1.18
CA LEU A 615 -1.63 -8.05 -2.29
C LEU A 615 -0.22 -8.34 -1.77
N CYS A 616 0.52 -9.21 -2.44
CA CYS A 616 1.94 -9.39 -2.15
C CYS A 616 2.76 -9.80 -3.37
N GLY A 617 4.07 -9.57 -3.28
CA GLY A 617 5.02 -9.98 -4.30
C GLY A 617 4.90 -9.20 -5.60
N MET A 618 5.23 -9.87 -6.70
CA MET A 618 5.28 -9.23 -8.02
C MET A 618 3.91 -9.04 -8.67
N ALA A 619 2.83 -9.52 -8.04
CA ALA A 619 1.47 -9.18 -8.45
C ALA A 619 1.18 -7.68 -8.26
N GLN A 620 1.81 -7.05 -7.26
CA GLN A 620 1.64 -5.63 -6.94
C GLN A 620 2.65 -4.73 -7.69
N PHE A 621 3.91 -5.20 -7.83
CA PHE A 621 4.99 -4.55 -8.59
C PHE A 621 6.27 -5.39 -8.58
N PRO A 622 7.17 -5.33 -9.59
CA PRO A 622 8.48 -5.99 -9.56
C PRO A 622 9.35 -5.55 -8.38
N LYS A 623 9.96 -6.50 -7.67
CA LYS A 623 10.77 -6.24 -6.46
C LYS A 623 11.66 -7.44 -6.08
N PRO A 624 12.78 -7.26 -5.35
CA PRO A 624 13.72 -8.32 -4.99
C PRO A 624 13.20 -9.34 -3.97
N ILE A 625 13.96 -10.42 -3.73
CA ILE A 625 13.57 -11.58 -2.92
C ILE A 625 13.15 -11.19 -1.50
N ASP A 626 13.99 -10.43 -0.81
CA ASP A 626 13.81 -9.98 0.57
C ASP A 626 12.52 -9.15 0.72
N GLU A 627 12.28 -8.19 -0.18
CA GLU A 627 11.07 -7.38 -0.16
C GLU A 627 9.81 -8.21 -0.45
N ARG A 628 9.90 -9.22 -1.32
CA ARG A 628 8.79 -10.14 -1.59
C ARG A 628 8.40 -10.97 -0.37
N ILE A 629 9.39 -11.44 0.40
CA ILE A 629 9.18 -12.20 1.63
C ILE A 629 8.56 -11.31 2.71
N ALA A 630 9.12 -10.11 2.91
CA ALA A 630 8.60 -9.14 3.86
C ALA A 630 7.16 -8.73 3.53
N GLN A 631 6.85 -8.45 2.27
CA GLN A 631 5.50 -8.09 1.81
C GLN A 631 4.50 -9.23 1.96
N ALA A 632 4.91 -10.47 1.71
CA ALA A 632 4.06 -11.64 1.90
C ALA A 632 3.71 -11.88 3.37
N LYS A 633 4.69 -11.79 4.28
CA LYS A 633 4.44 -11.85 5.73
C LYS A 633 3.56 -10.70 6.21
N ALA A 634 3.73 -9.49 5.65
CA ALA A 634 2.87 -8.36 5.97
C ALA A 634 1.41 -8.57 5.53
N ALA A 635 1.19 -9.10 4.31
CA ALA A 635 -0.14 -9.46 3.83
C ALA A 635 -0.78 -10.55 4.71
N ALA A 636 -0.01 -11.59 5.09
CA ALA A 636 -0.47 -12.62 6.02
C ALA A 636 -0.82 -12.05 7.40
N SER A 637 -0.01 -11.12 7.94
CA SER A 637 -0.32 -10.40 9.19
C SER A 637 -1.65 -9.66 9.12
N LYS A 638 -1.86 -8.88 8.04
CA LYS A 638 -3.10 -8.11 7.86
C LYS A 638 -4.32 -9.02 7.70
N ALA A 639 -4.19 -10.09 6.93
CA ALA A 639 -5.24 -11.10 6.78
C ALA A 639 -5.55 -11.80 8.11
N ALA A 640 -4.53 -12.18 8.87
CA ALA A 640 -4.66 -12.83 10.16
C ALA A 640 -5.43 -11.99 11.19
N ILE A 641 -5.40 -10.65 11.10
CA ILE A 641 -6.21 -9.79 11.98
C ILE A 641 -7.71 -10.10 11.84
N LEU A 642 -8.20 -10.25 10.60
CA LEU A 642 -9.60 -10.59 10.35
C LEU A 642 -9.93 -12.01 10.80
N LEU A 643 -9.07 -12.97 10.46
CA LEU A 643 -9.26 -14.37 10.84
C LEU A 643 -9.21 -14.58 12.36
N ALA A 644 -8.31 -13.90 13.06
CA ALA A 644 -8.15 -13.98 14.51
C ALA A 644 -9.34 -13.38 15.26
N LYS A 645 -9.91 -12.27 14.75
CA LYS A 645 -11.11 -11.67 15.33
C LYS A 645 -12.33 -12.58 15.17
N GLY A 646 -12.40 -13.34 14.07
CA GLY A 646 -13.53 -14.22 13.77
C GLY A 646 -14.83 -13.50 13.37
N TYR A 647 -14.81 -12.16 13.32
CA TYR A 647 -15.92 -11.35 12.88
C TYR A 647 -15.47 -9.99 12.32
N VAL A 648 -16.33 -9.37 11.52
CA VAL A 648 -16.25 -7.98 11.08
C VAL A 648 -17.42 -7.22 11.68
N LYS A 649 -17.13 -6.14 12.40
CA LYS A 649 -18.12 -5.12 12.77
C LYS A 649 -18.22 -4.15 11.61
N THR A 650 -19.41 -4.07 11.02
CA THR A 650 -19.65 -3.09 9.96
C THR A 650 -19.98 -1.75 10.60
N GLU A 651 -19.53 -0.65 9.98
CA GLU A 651 -20.01 0.66 10.42
C GLU A 651 -21.54 0.68 10.36
N PRO A 652 -22.22 1.22 11.37
CA PRO A 652 -23.69 1.22 11.41
C PRO A 652 -24.32 2.17 10.40
N ILE A 653 -23.54 3.07 9.79
CA ILE A 653 -23.98 4.02 8.75
C ILE A 653 -24.11 3.39 7.34
N VAL A 654 -24.32 2.08 7.27
CA VAL A 654 -24.55 1.37 6.01
C VAL A 654 -25.93 1.68 5.44
N SER A 655 -26.07 1.50 4.14
CA SER A 655 -27.36 1.63 3.49
C SER A 655 -28.30 0.51 3.94
N SER A 656 -29.60 0.80 4.02
CA SER A 656 -30.66 -0.18 4.23
C SER A 656 -31.74 0.00 3.17
N CYS A 657 -32.52 -1.05 2.90
CA CYS A 657 -33.63 -0.97 1.94
C CYS A 657 -34.96 -1.28 2.62
N ASN A 658 -35.88 -0.32 2.58
CA ASN A 658 -37.28 -0.55 2.88
C ASN A 658 -37.92 -1.35 1.72
N THR A 659 -38.16 -2.63 1.97
CA THR A 659 -38.68 -3.56 0.98
C THR A 659 -40.08 -3.23 0.51
N ASP A 660 -40.88 -2.49 1.29
CA ASP A 660 -42.24 -2.12 0.92
C ASP A 660 -42.25 -1.00 -0.12
N LYS A 661 -41.35 -0.02 0.02
CA LYS A 661 -41.15 1.06 -0.96
C LYS A 661 -40.36 0.62 -2.20
N CYS A 662 -39.59 -0.46 -2.10
CA CYS A 662 -38.70 -0.90 -3.16
C CYS A 662 -39.47 -1.49 -4.35
N ILE A 663 -39.26 -0.93 -5.55
CA ILE A 663 -39.88 -1.41 -6.79
C ILE A 663 -39.00 -2.39 -7.59
N GLY A 664 -37.80 -2.73 -7.07
CA GLY A 664 -36.89 -3.70 -7.71
C GLY A 664 -36.30 -3.24 -9.04
N CYS A 665 -36.08 -1.93 -9.23
CA CYS A 665 -35.63 -1.36 -10.51
C CYS A 665 -34.16 -1.62 -10.88
N GLY A 666 -33.31 -2.05 -9.94
CA GLY A 666 -31.89 -2.38 -10.20
C GLY A 666 -30.91 -1.20 -10.22
N LEU A 667 -31.37 0.05 -10.17
CA LEU A 667 -30.47 1.23 -10.20
C LEU A 667 -29.45 1.23 -9.05
N CYS A 668 -29.88 0.82 -7.86
CA CYS A 668 -29.02 0.77 -6.68
C CYS A 668 -27.90 -0.27 -6.76
N GLU A 669 -28.17 -1.41 -7.41
CA GLU A 669 -27.16 -2.45 -7.70
C GLU A 669 -26.16 -1.92 -8.75
N TYR A 670 -26.66 -1.29 -9.81
CA TYR A 670 -25.83 -0.73 -10.89
C TYR A 670 -24.85 0.35 -10.42
N PHE A 671 -25.31 1.29 -9.57
CA PHE A 671 -24.47 2.40 -9.11
C PHE A 671 -23.61 2.08 -7.89
N CYS A 672 -23.73 0.89 -7.28
CA CYS A 672 -22.94 0.56 -6.11
C CYS A 672 -21.49 0.21 -6.50
N PRO A 673 -20.49 1.04 -6.14
CA PRO A 673 -19.10 0.77 -6.53
C PRO A 673 -18.47 -0.40 -5.77
N TYR A 674 -19.14 -0.89 -4.72
CA TYR A 674 -18.68 -1.97 -3.85
C TYR A 674 -19.48 -3.26 -4.04
N SER A 675 -20.41 -3.29 -5.01
CA SER A 675 -21.35 -4.41 -5.22
C SER A 675 -22.07 -4.85 -3.93
N ALA A 676 -22.30 -3.90 -3.02
CA ALA A 676 -22.89 -4.13 -1.71
C ALA A 676 -24.41 -4.24 -1.74
N ILE A 677 -25.03 -4.05 -2.91
CA ILE A 677 -26.47 -4.17 -3.11
C ILE A 677 -26.71 -5.09 -4.29
N ARG A 678 -27.61 -6.04 -4.10
CA ARG A 678 -28.04 -6.96 -5.17
C ARG A 678 -29.54 -7.00 -5.30
N ILE A 679 -30.03 -7.29 -6.49
CA ILE A 679 -31.45 -7.53 -6.71
C ILE A 679 -31.76 -9.00 -6.48
N THR A 680 -32.49 -9.27 -5.39
CA THR A 680 -32.91 -10.62 -5.02
C THR A 680 -34.41 -10.82 -5.19
N LYS A 681 -34.83 -12.08 -5.35
CA LYS A 681 -36.26 -12.43 -5.44
C LYS A 681 -36.80 -12.64 -4.03
N MET A 682 -37.67 -11.73 -3.58
CA MET A 682 -38.36 -11.85 -2.30
C MET A 682 -39.84 -12.16 -2.57
N GLY A 683 -40.20 -13.44 -2.44
CA GLY A 683 -41.53 -13.93 -2.82
C GLY A 683 -41.77 -13.83 -4.33
N LYS A 684 -42.83 -13.10 -4.74
CA LYS A 684 -43.17 -12.88 -6.16
C LYS A 684 -42.49 -11.67 -6.79
N LEU A 685 -41.88 -10.79 -5.99
CA LEU A 685 -41.31 -9.53 -6.45
C LEU A 685 -39.78 -9.55 -6.34
N LYS A 686 -39.13 -8.74 -7.18
CA LYS A 686 -37.70 -8.44 -7.04
C LYS A 686 -37.53 -7.25 -6.10
N LYS A 687 -36.59 -7.33 -5.17
CA LYS A 687 -36.29 -6.29 -4.18
C LYS A 687 -34.77 -6.14 -4.05
N ALA A 688 -34.34 -4.96 -3.62
CA ALA A 688 -32.93 -4.73 -3.33
C ALA A 688 -32.60 -5.29 -1.94
N GLU A 689 -31.51 -6.04 -1.86
CA GLU A 689 -30.94 -6.56 -0.63
C GLU A 689 -29.57 -5.91 -0.43
N VAL A 690 -29.35 -5.31 0.73
CA VAL A 690 -28.05 -4.70 1.08
C VAL A 690 -27.21 -5.70 1.86
N ILE A 691 -25.99 -5.93 1.40
CA ILE A 691 -24.96 -6.71 2.07
C ILE A 691 -24.18 -5.75 2.97
N SER A 692 -24.59 -5.63 4.23
CA SER A 692 -24.02 -4.66 5.19
C SER A 692 -22.50 -4.73 5.30
N ALA A 693 -21.89 -5.93 5.22
CA ALA A 693 -20.44 -6.10 5.26
C ALA A 693 -19.66 -5.57 4.05
N ALA A 694 -20.30 -5.45 2.89
CA ALA A 694 -19.69 -4.85 1.71
C ALA A 694 -19.98 -3.34 1.63
N CYS A 695 -21.00 -2.85 2.33
CA CYS A 695 -21.43 -1.46 2.24
C CYS A 695 -20.46 -0.52 2.98
N LYS A 696 -20.01 0.53 2.30
CA LYS A 696 -19.13 1.57 2.87
C LYS A 696 -19.85 2.85 3.30
N GLY A 697 -21.19 2.86 3.27
CA GLY A 697 -21.97 4.04 3.65
C GLY A 697 -21.69 5.26 2.77
N CYS A 698 -21.54 5.09 1.45
CA CYS A 698 -21.25 6.20 0.53
C CYS A 698 -22.49 7.01 0.10
N GLY A 699 -23.70 6.51 0.36
CA GLY A 699 -24.97 7.19 0.04
C GLY A 699 -25.38 7.17 -1.44
N VAL A 700 -24.53 6.75 -2.37
CA VAL A 700 -24.80 6.77 -3.83
C VAL A 700 -26.09 6.02 -4.19
N CYS A 701 -26.31 4.83 -3.63
CA CYS A 701 -27.52 4.07 -3.89
C CYS A 701 -28.80 4.74 -3.36
N ALA A 702 -28.71 5.48 -2.24
CA ALA A 702 -29.82 6.22 -1.67
C ALA A 702 -30.17 7.42 -2.56
N SER A 703 -29.16 8.18 -3.01
CA SER A 703 -29.36 9.36 -3.86
C SER A 703 -29.99 9.04 -5.23
N TYR A 704 -29.76 7.84 -5.77
CA TYR A 704 -30.33 7.40 -7.05
C TYR A 704 -31.65 6.60 -6.89
N CYS A 705 -32.14 6.34 -5.67
CA CYS A 705 -33.34 5.56 -5.47
C CYS A 705 -34.60 6.39 -5.81
N PRO A 706 -35.35 6.07 -6.89
CA PRO A 706 -36.46 6.92 -7.33
C PRO A 706 -37.64 6.92 -6.37
N THR A 707 -37.78 5.87 -5.54
CA THR A 707 -38.85 5.74 -4.56
C THR A 707 -38.40 6.04 -3.13
N ARG A 708 -37.15 6.49 -2.94
CA ARG A 708 -36.54 6.70 -1.60
C ARG A 708 -36.74 5.48 -0.70
N ALA A 709 -36.60 4.30 -1.30
CA ALA A 709 -36.67 3.03 -0.60
C ALA A 709 -35.33 2.64 0.02
N ILE A 710 -34.24 3.30 -0.36
CA ILE A 710 -32.92 3.08 0.23
C ILE A 710 -32.58 4.28 1.06
N ASP A 711 -32.14 4.02 2.28
CA ASP A 711 -31.74 5.03 3.25
C ASP A 711 -30.34 4.71 3.78
N MET A 712 -29.70 5.69 4.42
CA MET A 712 -28.37 5.54 5.02
C MET A 712 -28.39 5.98 6.48
N GLY A 713 -28.02 5.08 7.39
CA GLY A 713 -28.01 5.37 8.82
C GLY A 713 -27.19 6.63 9.14
N ARG A 714 -27.72 7.50 10.02
CA ARG A 714 -27.21 8.85 10.37
C ARG A 714 -27.20 9.90 9.24
N PHE A 715 -27.65 9.55 8.05
CA PHE A 715 -27.71 10.46 6.89
C PHE A 715 -29.01 10.27 6.12
N THR A 716 -30.11 10.08 6.83
CA THR A 716 -31.40 9.88 6.18
C THR A 716 -31.91 11.13 5.50
N ASP A 717 -32.80 10.97 4.51
CA ASP A 717 -33.40 12.11 3.80
C ASP A 717 -34.05 13.10 4.79
N ASP A 718 -34.72 12.58 5.82
CA ASP A 718 -35.36 13.40 6.85
C ASP A 718 -34.34 14.11 7.75
N GLN A 719 -33.27 13.41 8.15
CA GLN A 719 -32.16 13.98 8.93
C GLN A 719 -31.44 15.10 8.17
N ILE A 720 -31.10 14.88 6.90
CA ILE A 720 -30.45 15.87 6.04
C ILE A 720 -31.39 17.05 5.78
N THR A 721 -32.68 16.78 5.52
CA THR A 721 -33.67 17.84 5.30
C THR A 721 -33.86 18.69 6.56
N ALA A 722 -33.93 18.07 7.74
CA ALA A 722 -34.01 18.80 9.01
C ALA A 722 -32.78 19.67 9.24
N GLN A 723 -31.59 19.13 8.96
CA GLN A 723 -30.33 19.88 9.05
C GLN A 723 -30.31 21.09 8.11
N ILE A 724 -30.81 20.95 6.88
CA ILE A 724 -30.89 22.04 5.90
C ILE A 724 -31.92 23.09 6.32
N ARG A 725 -33.12 22.68 6.74
CA ARG A 725 -34.20 23.60 7.15
C ARG A 725 -33.79 24.44 8.34
N ALA A 726 -33.12 23.83 9.32
CA ALA A 726 -32.58 24.51 10.48
C ALA A 726 -31.51 25.57 10.15
N PHE A 727 -30.99 25.65 8.93
CA PHE A 727 -30.05 26.71 8.57
C PHE A 727 -30.75 28.07 8.43
N GLY A 728 -30.31 29.07 9.19
CA GLY A 728 -30.84 30.44 9.15
C GLY A 728 -32.22 30.66 9.80
N GLU A 729 -32.83 29.63 10.40
CA GLU A 729 -34.10 29.77 11.13
C GLU A 729 -33.94 30.68 12.36
N LYS A 730 -34.78 31.72 12.45
CA LYS A 730 -34.87 32.56 13.65
C LYS A 730 -35.87 31.91 14.61
N HIS A 731 -35.37 31.34 15.70
CA HIS A 731 -36.18 30.95 16.85
C HIS A 731 -36.33 32.10 17.83
#